data_AF-A0AAV9ASL0-F1
#
_entry.id   AF-A0AAV9ASL0-F1
#
_cell.length_a   1.000
_cell.length_b   1.000
_cell.length_c   1.000
_cell.angle_alpha   90.00
_cell.angle_beta   90.00
_cell.angle_gamma   90.00
#
_symmetry.space_group_name_H-M   'P 1'
#
loop_
_entity.id
_entity.type
_entity.pdbx_description
1 polymer ?
#
loop_
_entity_poly.entity_id
_entity_poly.type
_entity_poly.pdbx_seq_one_letter_code
_entity_poly.pdbx_strand_id
1 'polypeptide(L)'
;MKGEFEVHGALDLFQPHDHWDYLPHHVLGSSTSSSKPNIEQFDLSDWVQRVEEHLSEDLHPDPNIAEVAFSIESLPQMDHFIPQTKCAKRDNNVEDLDDKNVSLITLLLECAVSISLDQLEEANKKLLELSQMASPYAFSCAERIVAYFTQAMSSRVMNSWLGMFSPINNPKPILNAFQAFNTISPFIKFSHFTSNQAILEAFQGRARVHIIDLDIMQGLQWPALFHILATRAGGPPHVRLTGFGVSMESLNDTGRRLSQFARRLGMLFEYYPIARNFGEVDPSVVVGRRGGEAVAVHWARHSLYDMAGPDWKAMGVLEAVAPRVITLVEQEISPRGGSFLDRFVGCLHYYSTMFDSLGATLPVDDTNRHQVEHCLLAREINNILAVGGPARSGEEKFGEWRVELGRRGFVQVPMSANSMAQAQLILNMFPGGSQGYTVFEGDGMLRKPNEVKNHNNSKKNRTKADWGGISRDLLECITNRLSLRDYIRFRAVCHEWSYATIKFNRPFLFLGRKIHSNKRFIHDPLDAKTYEIDRPEFCTNYLLGSSHGWLILGSFKRRQLSLLNPFSGECVVLPPLEKEISICEIWETVALSSPPTSPNCVVLVVQAFLKRILYCRIGDDKWDQIEANLLRQFCSPQAISHTGIFYVLSSKGLIHIDVITKQLKMIALPQSLSSDYQDCHVPYMVESRGEILLVIVKHTRYENYCLGVGFEVFKMDHSSGNLRWERMEGLGGRAIFLEHGSAVCVDSSEAGCRGDCIFYTRRLGKRLWNIFDMEGKKVEPGPSPYMEYKKNYIERVWCVPNKFDLMDVSGLIRLKSNN
;
A
#
# COMPACT_ATOMS: atom_id res chain seq x y z
N MET A 1 -50.78 -15.09 -9.88
CA MET A 1 -51.96 -14.80 -9.05
C MET A 1 -51.83 -13.37 -8.56
N LYS A 2 -52.89 -12.59 -8.74
CA LYS A 2 -53.04 -11.19 -8.32
C LYS A 2 -53.06 -11.07 -6.79
N GLY A 3 -52.66 -9.91 -6.29
CA GLY A 3 -52.84 -9.48 -4.90
C GLY A 3 -52.45 -8.01 -4.74
N GLU A 4 -53.34 -7.12 -5.15
CA GLU A 4 -53.39 -5.69 -4.83
C GLU A 4 -53.95 -5.45 -3.41
N PHE A 5 -53.90 -4.16 -3.00
CA PHE A 5 -54.64 -3.48 -1.91
C PHE A 5 -53.88 -3.32 -0.57
N GLU A 6 -53.84 -2.16 0.11
CA GLU A 6 -54.44 -0.83 -0.11
C GLU A 6 -53.76 0.19 0.82
N VAL A 7 -53.74 1.47 0.42
CA VAL A 7 -53.35 2.61 1.26
C VAL A 7 -54.63 3.31 1.71
N HIS A 8 -54.82 3.45 3.02
CA HIS A 8 -55.77 4.39 3.61
C HIS A 8 -55.06 5.29 4.63
N GLY A 9 -55.19 6.61 4.42
CA GLY A 9 -54.73 7.62 5.36
C GLY A 9 -55.79 8.00 6.39
N ALA A 10 -55.36 8.73 7.42
CA ALA A 10 -56.16 9.72 8.12
C ALA A 10 -55.21 10.66 8.87
N LEU A 11 -55.38 11.96 8.61
CA LEU A 11 -54.85 13.11 9.32
C LEU A 11 -55.67 13.38 10.60
N ASP A 12 -55.12 14.30 11.42
CA ASP A 12 -55.70 14.97 12.58
C ASP A 12 -55.51 14.20 13.90
N LEU A 13 -54.92 14.75 14.97
CA LEU A 13 -55.16 16.03 15.63
C LEU A 13 -53.93 16.37 16.50
N PHE A 14 -53.48 17.63 16.53
CA PHE A 14 -53.17 18.35 17.78
C PHE A 14 -53.07 19.84 17.46
N GLN A 15 -54.08 20.60 17.91
CA GLN A 15 -54.06 22.06 17.98
C GLN A 15 -53.29 22.54 19.22
N PRO A 16 -52.82 23.81 19.23
CA PRO A 16 -51.89 24.36 20.20
C PRO A 16 -52.59 25.17 21.31
N HIS A 17 -52.08 25.05 22.53
CA HIS A 17 -52.36 25.88 23.70
C HIS A 17 -51.09 25.79 24.58
N ASP A 18 -50.44 26.83 25.09
CA ASP A 18 -50.84 28.21 25.36
C ASP A 18 -49.67 29.19 25.28
N HIS A 19 -50.02 30.43 24.97
CA HIS A 19 -49.26 31.65 25.18
C HIS A 19 -49.00 31.91 26.68
N TRP A 20 -47.80 32.44 27.01
CA TRP A 20 -47.69 33.44 28.06
C TRP A 20 -46.78 34.59 27.61
N ASP A 21 -47.38 35.77 27.62
CA ASP A 21 -46.85 37.04 27.18
C ASP A 21 -45.77 37.61 28.10
N TYR A 22 -44.91 38.38 27.45
CA TYR A 22 -44.00 39.37 28.02
C TYR A 22 -44.71 40.34 28.99
N LEU A 23 -44.00 40.77 30.04
CA LEU A 23 -43.85 42.20 30.36
C LEU A 23 -42.48 42.45 31.06
N PRO A 24 -41.82 43.60 30.81
CA PRO A 24 -40.47 43.93 31.26
C PRO A 24 -40.48 44.84 32.51
N HIS A 25 -39.33 45.46 32.81
CA HIS A 25 -38.99 46.44 33.88
C HIS A 25 -38.13 45.80 34.99
N HIS A 26 -36.94 46.30 35.36
CA HIS A 26 -36.50 47.68 35.48
C HIS A 26 -34.99 47.86 35.17
N VAL A 27 -34.71 48.98 34.50
CA VAL A 27 -33.40 49.63 34.45
C VAL A 27 -33.19 50.42 35.74
N LEU A 28 -32.05 50.24 36.40
CA LEU A 28 -31.41 51.27 37.22
C LEU A 28 -29.91 51.19 36.96
N GLY A 29 -29.38 52.25 36.36
CA GLY A 29 -27.95 52.44 36.18
C GLY A 29 -27.32 53.14 37.38
N SER A 30 -26.04 52.89 37.60
CA SER A 30 -25.08 53.91 38.04
C SER A 30 -23.66 53.44 37.79
N SER A 31 -22.93 54.29 37.08
CA SER A 31 -21.49 54.34 36.85
C SER A 31 -20.64 54.19 38.11
N THR A 32 -19.46 53.55 38.00
CA THR A 32 -18.15 54.19 38.27
C THR A 32 -16.94 53.29 37.95
N SER A 33 -15.89 53.99 37.51
CA SER A 33 -14.45 53.71 37.60
C SER A 33 -13.84 52.52 36.87
N SER A 34 -13.03 52.90 35.87
CA SER A 34 -11.95 52.13 35.27
C SER A 34 -10.91 51.66 36.29
N SER A 35 -10.71 50.35 36.36
CA SER A 35 -9.44 49.76 36.77
C SER A 35 -9.17 48.56 35.87
N LYS A 36 -8.10 48.66 35.07
CA LYS A 36 -7.53 47.51 34.36
C LYS A 36 -7.15 46.45 35.41
N PRO A 37 -7.63 45.20 35.36
CA PRO A 37 -7.03 44.15 36.16
C PRO A 37 -5.77 43.66 35.45
N ASN A 38 -4.69 43.56 36.23
CA ASN A 38 -3.48 42.83 35.88
C ASN A 38 -3.87 41.42 35.42
N ILE A 39 -3.34 41.03 34.27
CA ILE A 39 -3.38 39.64 33.80
C ILE A 39 -2.42 38.88 34.71
N GLU A 40 -2.97 38.28 35.77
CA GLU A 40 -2.28 37.21 36.48
C GLU A 40 -2.09 36.05 35.51
N GLN A 41 -0.86 35.53 35.51
CA GLN A 41 -0.41 34.43 34.69
C GLN A 41 -1.23 33.18 35.06
N PHE A 42 -2.26 32.88 34.27
CA PHE A 42 -3.12 31.73 34.45
C PHE A 42 -2.28 30.46 34.28
N ASP A 43 -2.06 29.71 35.36
CA ASP A 43 -1.37 28.43 35.32
C ASP A 43 -2.27 27.41 34.61
N LEU A 44 -1.97 27.15 33.34
CA LEU A 44 -2.75 26.25 32.48
C LEU A 44 -2.72 24.79 32.96
N SER A 45 -1.74 24.40 33.79
CA SER A 45 -1.71 23.05 34.38
C SER A 45 -2.87 22.85 35.36
N ASP A 46 -3.14 23.88 36.16
CA ASP A 46 -4.25 23.98 37.10
C ASP A 46 -5.61 24.06 36.36
N TRP A 47 -5.62 24.65 35.15
CA TRP A 47 -6.81 24.70 34.28
C TRP A 47 -7.16 23.34 33.68
N VAL A 48 -6.19 22.58 33.16
CA VAL A 48 -6.46 21.23 32.61
C VAL A 48 -6.93 20.28 33.71
N GLN A 49 -6.31 20.34 34.90
CA GLN A 49 -6.71 19.52 36.03
C GLN A 49 -8.15 19.83 36.49
N ARG A 50 -8.53 21.11 36.60
CA ARG A 50 -9.92 21.49 36.95
C ARG A 50 -10.94 21.05 35.91
N VAL A 51 -10.59 21.10 34.62
CA VAL A 51 -11.45 20.62 33.53
C VAL A 51 -11.59 19.09 33.57
N GLU A 52 -10.52 18.35 33.87
CA GLU A 52 -10.58 16.89 34.04
C GLU A 52 -11.37 16.45 35.28
N GLU A 53 -11.25 17.17 36.40
CA GLU A 53 -12.03 16.94 37.62
C GLU A 53 -13.53 17.22 37.38
N HIS A 54 -13.88 18.33 36.73
CA HIS A 54 -15.28 18.65 36.38
C HIS A 54 -15.87 17.70 35.31
N LEU A 55 -15.05 17.15 34.42
CA LEU A 55 -15.50 16.15 33.44
C LEU A 55 -15.66 14.75 34.04
N SER A 56 -14.95 14.44 35.14
CA SER A 56 -14.99 13.11 35.79
C SER A 56 -16.19 12.95 36.74
N GLU A 57 -16.61 14.00 37.45
CA GLU A 57 -17.79 13.92 38.34
C GLU A 57 -19.12 13.82 37.58
N ASP A 58 -19.20 14.36 36.36
CA ASP A 58 -20.46 14.58 35.63
C ASP A 58 -20.82 13.51 34.58
N LEU A 59 -19.93 12.55 34.32
CA LEU A 59 -20.11 11.50 33.30
C LEU A 59 -20.36 10.10 33.89
N HIS A 60 -20.47 9.95 35.22
CA HIS A 60 -20.80 8.68 35.85
C HIS A 60 -22.26 8.27 35.55
N PRO A 61 -22.52 7.00 35.16
CA PRO A 61 -23.87 6.46 35.14
C PRO A 61 -24.42 6.33 36.57
N ASP A 62 -25.73 6.54 36.70
CA ASP A 62 -26.53 6.41 37.93
C ASP A 62 -26.20 5.11 38.71
N PRO A 63 -25.92 5.15 40.03
CA PRO A 63 -25.52 3.98 40.81
C PRO A 63 -26.58 2.87 40.89
N ASN A 64 -27.84 3.16 40.54
CA ASN A 64 -28.98 2.24 40.74
C ASN A 64 -29.23 1.22 39.62
N ILE A 65 -28.27 0.98 38.73
CA ILE A 65 -28.40 -0.03 37.64
C ILE A 65 -27.53 -1.29 37.91
N ALA A 66 -26.85 -1.37 39.06
CA ALA A 66 -26.00 -2.52 39.41
C ALA A 66 -26.75 -3.77 39.93
N GLU A 67 -28.05 -3.70 40.23
CA GLU A 67 -28.81 -4.81 40.82
C GLU A 67 -29.79 -5.49 39.86
N VAL A 68 -29.36 -5.97 38.69
CA VAL A 68 -29.98 -7.15 38.06
C VAL A 68 -28.93 -7.88 37.21
N ALA A 69 -27.93 -8.50 37.85
CA ALA A 69 -27.09 -9.51 37.22
C ALA A 69 -27.57 -10.90 37.67
N PHE A 70 -27.96 -11.71 36.69
CA PHE A 70 -28.51 -13.06 36.83
C PHE A 70 -27.60 -14.02 37.64
N SER A 71 -28.26 -14.81 38.49
CA SER A 71 -27.70 -15.92 39.26
C SER A 71 -27.03 -16.98 38.38
N ILE A 72 -25.82 -17.41 38.78
CA ILE A 72 -25.13 -18.59 38.25
C ILE A 72 -25.24 -19.71 39.30
N GLU A 73 -26.13 -20.66 39.06
CA GLU A 73 -26.02 -22.07 39.51
C GLU A 73 -25.90 -22.86 38.19
N SER A 74 -25.05 -23.85 37.95
CA SER A 74 -24.33 -24.81 38.79
C SER A 74 -23.33 -25.56 37.88
N LEU A 75 -22.16 -25.96 38.41
CA LEU A 75 -21.36 -27.18 38.12
C LEU A 75 -19.94 -27.04 38.74
N PRO A 76 -19.24 -28.14 39.08
CA PRO A 76 -18.77 -28.40 40.43
C PRO A 76 -17.31 -27.99 40.72
N GLN A 77 -17.05 -27.78 42.01
CA GLN A 77 -15.76 -27.50 42.63
C GLN A 77 -14.72 -28.58 42.34
N MET A 78 -13.53 -28.17 41.89
CA MET A 78 -12.29 -28.94 42.06
C MET A 78 -11.30 -28.12 42.87
N ASP A 79 -10.83 -28.73 43.95
CA ASP A 79 -10.03 -28.15 45.01
C ASP A 79 -8.63 -27.67 44.57
N HIS A 80 -8.20 -26.63 45.27
CA HIS A 80 -6.87 -26.10 45.49
C HIS A 80 -5.65 -26.90 45.00
N PHE A 81 -4.91 -26.31 44.06
CA PHE A 81 -3.44 -26.37 44.04
C PHE A 81 -2.86 -24.99 43.74
N ILE A 82 -2.37 -24.30 44.77
CA ILE A 82 -1.49 -23.12 44.63
C ILE A 82 -0.05 -23.65 44.69
N PRO A 83 0.76 -23.59 43.63
CA PRO A 83 2.19 -23.79 43.77
C PRO A 83 2.80 -22.47 44.28
N GLN A 84 3.25 -22.47 45.53
CA GLN A 84 4.16 -21.44 46.05
C GLN A 84 5.44 -21.43 45.21
N THR A 85 5.64 -20.41 44.39
CA THR A 85 6.95 -20.16 43.76
C THR A 85 7.74 -19.20 44.64
N LYS A 86 8.73 -19.77 45.33
CA LYS A 86 9.78 -19.04 46.05
C LYS A 86 10.51 -18.11 45.08
N CYS A 87 10.63 -16.86 45.50
CA CYS A 87 11.46 -15.83 44.88
C CYS A 87 12.92 -16.30 44.83
N ALA A 88 13.42 -16.62 43.63
CA ALA A 88 14.82 -16.92 43.37
C ALA A 88 15.41 -15.79 42.53
N LYS A 89 16.45 -15.15 43.07
CA LYS A 89 17.33 -14.21 42.35
C LYS A 89 17.78 -14.85 41.03
N ARG A 90 17.56 -14.18 39.89
CA ARG A 90 18.07 -14.62 38.58
C ARG A 90 18.49 -13.43 37.73
N ASP A 91 19.79 -13.20 37.69
CA ASP A 91 20.47 -12.39 36.66
C ASP A 91 20.77 -13.21 35.38
N ASN A 92 20.22 -14.43 35.23
CA ASN A 92 20.44 -15.33 34.07
C ASN A 92 19.21 -15.50 33.14
N ASN A 93 18.11 -14.75 33.31
CA ASN A 93 16.84 -15.00 32.60
C ASN A 93 16.64 -14.19 31.29
N VAL A 94 17.55 -13.28 30.92
CA VAL A 94 17.31 -12.34 29.81
C VAL A 94 17.51 -13.00 28.44
N GLU A 95 18.54 -13.85 28.28
CA GLU A 95 18.82 -14.55 27.02
C GLU A 95 17.71 -15.56 26.65
N ASP A 96 17.24 -16.35 27.62
CA ASP A 96 16.13 -17.30 27.40
C ASP A 96 14.80 -16.62 27.00
N LEU A 97 14.56 -15.39 27.48
CA LEU A 97 13.37 -14.61 27.13
C LEU A 97 13.46 -14.04 25.71
N ASP A 98 14.64 -13.58 25.30
CA ASP A 98 14.86 -13.05 23.95
C ASP A 98 14.75 -14.17 22.90
N ASP A 99 15.30 -15.35 23.17
CA ASP A 99 15.16 -16.53 22.29
C ASP A 99 13.70 -17.00 22.17
N LYS A 100 12.95 -17.00 23.29
CA LYS A 100 11.51 -17.28 23.28
C LYS A 100 10.75 -16.28 22.42
N ASN A 101 11.04 -14.98 22.56
CA ASN A 101 10.37 -13.92 21.80
C ASN A 101 10.67 -14.03 20.30
N VAL A 102 11.92 -14.32 19.92
CA VAL A 102 12.31 -14.54 18.52
C VAL A 102 11.60 -15.76 17.93
N SER A 103 11.51 -16.86 18.69
CA SER A 103 10.78 -18.06 18.28
C SER A 103 9.29 -17.78 18.07
N LEU A 104 8.63 -17.08 19.02
CA LEU A 104 7.22 -16.68 18.91
C LEU A 104 6.94 -15.84 17.67
N ILE A 105 7.77 -14.82 17.40
CA ILE A 105 7.61 -13.96 16.22
C ILE A 105 7.83 -14.76 14.94
N THR A 106 8.85 -15.63 14.90
CA THR A 106 9.14 -16.47 13.72
C THR A 106 7.96 -17.38 13.40
N LEU A 107 7.44 -18.09 14.40
CA LEU A 107 6.28 -18.97 14.24
C LEU A 107 5.00 -18.19 13.85
N LEU A 108 4.83 -16.97 14.37
CA LEU A 108 3.74 -16.07 13.97
C LEU A 108 3.83 -15.69 12.49
N LEU A 109 5.03 -15.34 12.01
CA LEU A 109 5.28 -15.02 10.60
C LEU A 109 5.03 -16.23 9.69
N GLU A 110 5.51 -17.40 10.08
CA GLU A 110 5.28 -18.66 9.34
C GLU A 110 3.79 -19.03 9.28
N CYS A 111 3.06 -18.80 10.37
CA CYS A 111 1.61 -18.97 10.41
C CYS A 111 0.92 -18.01 9.43
N ALA A 112 1.29 -16.73 9.43
CA ALA A 112 0.73 -15.76 8.51
C ALA A 112 1.03 -16.11 7.03
N VAL A 113 2.22 -16.62 6.74
CA VAL A 113 2.56 -17.14 5.40
C VAL A 113 1.66 -18.33 5.05
N SER A 114 1.49 -19.28 5.96
CA SER A 114 0.62 -20.46 5.75
C SER A 114 -0.82 -20.04 5.42
N ILE A 115 -1.37 -19.08 6.16
CA ILE A 115 -2.71 -18.50 5.89
C ILE A 115 -2.74 -17.82 4.51
N SER A 116 -1.70 -17.07 4.14
CA SER A 116 -1.65 -16.36 2.86
C SER A 116 -1.58 -17.29 1.65
N LEU A 117 -1.05 -18.51 1.83
CA LEU A 117 -0.95 -19.57 0.82
C LEU A 117 -2.16 -20.50 0.84
N ASP A 118 -3.21 -20.18 1.61
CA ASP A 118 -4.42 -20.99 1.81
C ASP A 118 -4.14 -22.40 2.39
N GLN A 119 -3.02 -22.56 3.09
CA GLN A 119 -2.63 -23.79 3.78
C GLN A 119 -3.24 -23.82 5.19
N LEU A 120 -4.57 -23.82 5.27
CA LEU A 120 -5.30 -23.60 6.52
C LEU A 120 -5.04 -24.68 7.58
N GLU A 121 -4.81 -25.94 7.19
CA GLU A 121 -4.46 -27.02 8.12
C GLU A 121 -3.09 -26.78 8.78
N GLU A 122 -2.09 -26.39 7.99
CA GLU A 122 -0.75 -26.07 8.49
C GLU A 122 -0.73 -24.78 9.32
N ALA A 123 -1.54 -23.79 8.94
CA ALA A 123 -1.77 -22.62 9.77
C ALA A 123 -2.39 -23.01 11.12
N ASN A 124 -3.41 -23.87 11.12
CA ASN A 124 -4.08 -24.30 12.35
C ASN A 124 -3.12 -25.03 13.31
N LYS A 125 -2.23 -25.89 12.81
CA LYS A 125 -1.19 -26.53 13.64
C LYS A 125 -0.29 -25.49 14.33
N LYS A 126 0.20 -24.49 13.58
CA LYS A 126 1.03 -23.40 14.12
C LYS A 126 0.26 -22.52 15.11
N LEU A 127 -1.03 -22.27 14.86
CA LEU A 127 -1.89 -21.52 15.78
C LEU A 127 -2.08 -22.24 17.10
N LEU A 128 -2.23 -23.57 17.09
CA LEU A 128 -2.30 -24.37 18.31
C LEU A 128 -1.00 -24.27 19.10
N GLU A 129 0.15 -24.35 18.44
CA GLU A 129 1.46 -24.17 19.08
C GLU A 129 1.63 -22.76 19.68
N LEU A 130 1.34 -21.71 18.90
CA LEU A 130 1.36 -20.32 19.37
C LEU A 130 0.43 -20.09 20.58
N SER A 131 -0.76 -20.70 20.57
CA SER A 131 -1.72 -20.58 21.67
C SER A 131 -1.24 -21.19 22.99
N GLN A 132 -0.29 -22.14 22.92
CA GLN A 132 0.33 -22.75 24.09
C GLN A 132 1.53 -21.93 24.59
N MET A 133 2.19 -21.19 23.70
CA MET A 133 3.44 -20.47 24.01
C MET A 133 3.24 -19.00 24.42
N ALA A 134 2.16 -18.36 23.98
CA ALA A 134 1.90 -16.93 24.17
C ALA A 134 0.74 -16.64 25.12
N SER A 135 0.91 -15.63 25.97
CA SER A 135 -0.10 -15.19 26.94
C SER A 135 -0.40 -13.69 26.85
N PRO A 136 -1.68 -13.27 26.90
CA PRO A 136 -2.05 -11.85 26.97
C PRO A 136 -1.70 -11.19 28.32
N TYR A 137 -1.26 -11.99 29.31
CA TYR A 137 -0.82 -11.52 30.63
C TYR A 137 0.70 -11.61 30.82
N ALA A 138 1.45 -11.91 29.76
CA ALA A 138 2.90 -12.01 29.83
C ALA A 138 3.58 -10.67 30.18
N PHE A 139 4.78 -10.75 30.77
CA PHE A 139 5.62 -9.58 31.02
C PHE A 139 6.13 -8.93 29.71
N SER A 140 6.38 -9.76 28.68
CA SER A 140 6.86 -9.33 27.37
C SER A 140 5.72 -8.74 26.53
N CYS A 141 5.89 -7.51 26.02
CA CYS A 141 4.96 -6.90 25.07
C CYS A 141 4.85 -7.74 23.78
N ALA A 142 5.97 -8.27 23.28
CA ALA A 142 6.01 -9.14 22.10
C ALA A 142 5.12 -10.37 22.29
N GLU A 143 5.19 -11.03 23.45
CA GLU A 143 4.37 -12.21 23.75
C GLU A 143 2.87 -11.87 23.82
N ARG A 144 2.50 -10.73 24.44
CA ARG A 144 1.10 -10.27 24.49
C ARG A 144 0.55 -10.01 23.08
N ILE A 145 1.34 -9.36 22.22
CA ILE A 145 0.96 -9.11 20.82
C ILE A 145 0.75 -10.44 20.08
N VAL A 146 1.69 -11.38 20.22
CA VAL A 146 1.59 -12.70 19.60
C VAL A 146 0.31 -13.42 20.04
N ALA A 147 -0.08 -13.33 21.32
CA ALA A 147 -1.34 -13.91 21.80
C ALA A 147 -2.57 -13.33 21.08
N TYR A 148 -2.65 -12.00 20.93
CA TYR A 148 -3.78 -11.36 20.24
C TYR A 148 -3.78 -11.59 18.73
N PHE A 149 -2.61 -11.62 18.08
CA PHE A 149 -2.50 -11.99 16.67
C PHE A 149 -2.89 -13.44 16.43
N THR A 150 -2.50 -14.34 17.34
CA THR A 150 -2.90 -15.76 17.29
C THR A 150 -4.41 -15.88 17.38
N GLN A 151 -5.06 -15.19 18.33
CA GLN A 151 -6.52 -15.17 18.44
C GLN A 151 -7.20 -14.65 17.16
N ALA A 152 -6.71 -13.54 16.59
CA ALA A 152 -7.24 -12.95 15.37
C ALA A 152 -7.09 -13.88 14.15
N MET A 153 -5.93 -14.51 13.99
CA MET A 153 -5.66 -15.44 12.90
C MET A 153 -6.44 -16.75 13.05
N SER A 154 -6.61 -17.27 14.26
CA SER A 154 -7.52 -18.40 14.54
C SER A 154 -8.95 -18.08 14.14
N SER A 155 -9.45 -16.88 14.49
CA SER A 155 -10.77 -16.43 14.05
C SER A 155 -10.87 -16.37 12.52
N ARG A 156 -9.84 -15.87 11.83
CA ARG A 156 -9.79 -15.85 10.36
C ARG A 156 -9.83 -17.25 9.75
N VAL A 157 -9.03 -18.19 10.25
CA VAL A 157 -8.99 -19.59 9.75
C VAL A 157 -10.36 -20.24 9.93
N MET A 158 -10.95 -20.14 11.13
CA MET A 158 -12.29 -20.67 11.40
C MET A 158 -13.35 -20.05 10.49
N ASN A 159 -13.36 -18.73 10.33
CA ASN A 159 -14.28 -18.04 9.44
C ASN A 159 -14.11 -18.44 7.97
N SER A 160 -12.89 -18.77 7.55
CA SER A 160 -12.59 -19.26 6.19
C SER A 160 -13.17 -20.65 5.96
N TRP A 161 -13.13 -21.54 6.97
CA TRP A 161 -13.78 -22.85 6.91
C TRP A 161 -15.31 -22.77 6.94
N LEU A 162 -15.86 -21.87 7.75
CA LEU A 162 -17.31 -21.72 7.92
C LEU A 162 -17.97 -20.88 6.81
N GLY A 163 -17.19 -20.12 6.03
CA GLY A 163 -17.73 -19.17 5.05
C GLY A 163 -18.49 -18.00 5.69
N MET A 164 -18.28 -17.75 6.99
CA MET A 164 -18.97 -16.70 7.75
C MET A 164 -18.04 -15.51 7.96
N PHE A 165 -18.41 -14.32 7.47
CA PHE A 165 -17.53 -13.16 7.47
C PHE A 165 -18.06 -11.95 8.26
N SER A 166 -19.31 -11.98 8.71
CA SER A 166 -19.94 -10.88 9.43
C SER A 166 -19.35 -10.70 10.84
N PRO A 167 -19.03 -9.47 11.26
CA PRO A 167 -18.57 -9.19 12.63
C PRO A 167 -19.73 -9.28 13.63
N ILE A 168 -19.43 -9.76 14.85
CA ILE A 168 -20.34 -9.68 16.00
C ILE A 168 -19.97 -8.44 16.81
N ASN A 169 -20.85 -7.44 16.83
CA ASN A 169 -20.60 -6.16 17.49
C ASN A 169 -21.31 -6.09 18.85
N ASN A 170 -20.54 -6.04 19.94
CA ASN A 170 -21.03 -5.62 21.25
C ASN A 170 -20.33 -4.31 21.63
N PRO A 171 -21.03 -3.16 21.62
CA PRO A 171 -20.39 -1.86 21.81
C PRO A 171 -19.98 -1.58 23.27
N LYS A 172 -20.62 -2.20 24.27
CA LYS A 172 -20.41 -1.84 25.69
C LYS A 172 -18.94 -1.99 26.16
N PRO A 173 -18.23 -3.12 25.90
CA PRO A 173 -16.83 -3.25 26.31
C PRO A 173 -15.88 -2.27 25.60
N ILE A 174 -16.21 -1.87 24.36
CA ILE A 174 -15.42 -0.91 23.58
C ILE A 174 -15.47 0.47 24.24
N LEU A 175 -16.66 0.90 24.66
CA LEU A 175 -16.86 2.21 25.26
C LEU A 175 -16.05 2.39 26.56
N ASN A 176 -16.11 1.41 27.47
CA ASN A 176 -15.35 1.48 28.73
C ASN A 176 -13.83 1.48 28.48
N ALA A 177 -13.37 0.63 27.56
CA ALA A 177 -11.96 0.58 27.21
C ALA A 177 -11.48 1.86 26.50
N PHE A 178 -12.35 2.53 25.74
CA PHE A 178 -12.03 3.82 25.11
C PHE A 178 -11.80 4.92 26.14
N GLN A 179 -12.59 4.95 27.23
CA GLN A 179 -12.35 5.86 28.35
C GLN A 179 -11.00 5.55 29.03
N ALA A 180 -10.74 4.28 29.33
CA ALA A 180 -9.45 3.87 29.90
C ALA A 180 -8.28 4.29 29.00
N PHE A 181 -8.42 4.11 27.68
CA PHE A 181 -7.39 4.50 26.72
C PHE A 181 -7.13 6.00 26.68
N ASN A 182 -8.19 6.81 26.75
CA ASN A 182 -8.08 8.27 26.85
C ASN A 182 -7.39 8.72 28.14
N THR A 183 -7.47 7.95 29.22
CA THR A 183 -6.83 8.26 30.51
C THR A 183 -5.37 7.83 30.54
N ILE A 184 -5.04 6.64 30.02
CA ILE A 184 -3.69 6.06 30.16
C ILE A 184 -2.75 6.38 28.99
N SER A 185 -3.24 6.99 27.92
CA SER A 185 -2.46 7.23 26.70
C SER A 185 -2.79 8.56 26.01
N PRO A 186 -1.80 9.23 25.38
CA PRO A 186 -2.03 10.56 24.79
C PRO A 186 -2.78 10.54 23.46
N PHE A 187 -2.92 9.40 22.77
CA PHE A 187 -3.41 9.36 21.38
C PHE A 187 -4.81 9.96 21.20
N ILE A 188 -5.75 9.64 22.08
CA ILE A 188 -7.14 10.14 21.99
C ILE A 188 -7.20 11.64 22.29
N LYS A 189 -6.52 12.10 23.35
CA LYS A 189 -6.45 13.53 23.68
C LYS A 189 -5.77 14.30 22.56
N PHE A 190 -4.64 13.82 22.06
CA PHE A 190 -3.93 14.41 20.92
C PHE A 190 -4.88 14.64 19.74
N SER A 191 -5.63 13.61 19.33
CA SER A 191 -6.65 13.69 18.27
C SER A 191 -7.70 14.78 18.54
N HIS A 192 -8.31 14.76 19.73
CA HIS A 192 -9.39 15.67 20.10
C HIS A 192 -8.94 17.13 20.16
N PHE A 193 -7.85 17.43 20.86
CA PHE A 193 -7.42 18.81 21.10
C PHE A 193 -6.86 19.47 19.84
N THR A 194 -6.10 18.74 19.02
CA THR A 194 -5.59 19.27 17.74
C THR A 194 -6.73 19.53 16.76
N SER A 195 -7.72 18.62 16.68
CA SER A 195 -8.92 18.81 15.87
C SER A 195 -9.77 19.97 16.38
N ASN A 196 -10.01 20.06 17.69
CA ASN A 196 -10.77 21.14 18.30
C ASN A 196 -10.13 22.51 18.03
N GLN A 197 -8.80 22.61 18.06
CA GLN A 197 -8.10 23.85 17.74
C GLN A 197 -8.31 24.27 16.27
N ALA A 198 -8.23 23.34 15.32
CA ALA A 198 -8.51 23.63 13.90
C ALA A 198 -9.99 24.03 13.67
N ILE A 199 -10.92 23.36 14.35
CA ILE A 199 -12.37 23.70 14.32
C ILE A 199 -12.61 25.09 14.91
N LEU A 200 -11.97 25.42 16.03
CA LEU A 200 -12.08 26.71 16.69
C LEU A 200 -11.65 27.86 15.76
N GLU A 201 -10.51 27.70 15.08
CA GLU A 201 -10.00 28.65 14.10
C GLU A 201 -10.96 28.80 12.91
N ALA A 202 -11.54 27.69 12.42
CA ALA A 202 -12.54 27.73 11.37
C ALA A 202 -13.84 28.44 11.82
N PHE A 203 -14.21 28.35 13.09
CA PHE A 203 -15.42 28.96 13.67
C PHE A 203 -15.24 30.40 14.15
N GLN A 204 -14.06 30.99 14.00
CA GLN A 204 -13.78 32.36 14.41
C GLN A 204 -14.77 33.36 13.79
N GLY A 205 -15.39 34.18 14.63
CA GLY A 205 -16.36 35.21 14.24
C GLY A 205 -17.72 34.69 13.73
N ARG A 206 -18.00 33.39 13.81
CA ARG A 206 -19.27 32.80 13.33
C ARG A 206 -20.29 32.74 14.46
N ALA A 207 -21.50 33.24 14.20
CA ALA A 207 -22.60 33.23 15.17
C ALA A 207 -23.35 31.88 15.20
N ARG A 208 -23.30 31.12 14.10
CA ARG A 208 -23.96 29.81 13.97
C ARG A 208 -22.96 28.82 13.39
N VAL A 209 -22.77 27.72 14.09
CA VAL A 209 -21.80 26.69 13.73
C VAL A 209 -22.45 25.32 13.76
N HIS A 210 -22.03 24.44 12.86
CA HIS A 210 -22.52 23.08 12.76
C HIS A 210 -21.34 22.13 12.72
N ILE A 211 -21.30 21.21 13.68
CA ILE A 211 -20.30 20.15 13.77
C ILE A 211 -20.96 18.86 13.30
N ILE A 212 -20.31 18.13 12.40
CA ILE A 212 -20.69 16.80 11.96
C ILE A 212 -19.59 15.85 12.40
N ASP A 213 -19.90 14.94 13.31
CA ASP A 213 -18.97 13.94 13.83
C ASP A 213 -19.32 12.57 13.26
N LEU A 214 -18.41 12.00 12.47
CA LEU A 214 -18.61 10.72 11.77
C LEU A 214 -18.60 9.51 12.72
N ASP A 215 -18.07 9.65 13.93
CA ASP A 215 -18.18 8.64 14.97
C ASP A 215 -18.07 9.26 16.38
N ILE A 216 -19.20 9.73 16.90
CA ILE A 216 -19.22 10.51 18.15
C ILE A 216 -18.89 9.68 19.39
N MET A 217 -19.05 8.36 19.32
CA MET A 217 -18.92 7.44 20.47
C MET A 217 -19.65 7.99 21.73
N GLN A 218 -18.89 8.29 22.80
CA GLN A 218 -19.41 8.86 24.06
C GLN A 218 -19.38 10.40 24.12
N GLY A 219 -18.85 11.06 23.08
CA GLY A 219 -18.78 12.51 22.98
C GLY A 219 -17.64 13.15 23.78
N LEU A 220 -16.56 12.42 24.10
CA LEU A 220 -15.47 12.91 24.96
C LEU A 220 -14.72 14.14 24.40
N GLN A 221 -14.74 14.36 23.09
CA GLN A 221 -14.07 15.49 22.43
C GLN A 221 -14.75 16.84 22.70
N TRP A 222 -16.08 16.84 22.70
CA TRP A 222 -16.88 18.06 22.54
C TRP A 222 -16.97 18.98 23.77
N PRO A 223 -16.95 18.48 25.02
CA PRO A 223 -17.00 19.34 26.20
C PRO A 223 -15.91 20.40 26.25
N ALA A 224 -14.66 20.05 25.91
CA ALA A 224 -13.55 21.00 25.88
C ALA A 224 -13.79 22.12 24.86
N LEU A 225 -14.31 21.80 23.68
CA LEU A 225 -14.65 22.79 22.65
C LEU A 225 -15.83 23.67 23.08
N PHE A 226 -16.86 23.10 23.71
CA PHE A 226 -18.02 23.86 24.20
C PHE A 226 -17.60 24.91 25.21
N HIS A 227 -16.72 24.56 26.15
CA HIS A 227 -16.20 25.52 27.12
C HIS A 227 -15.49 26.70 26.44
N ILE A 228 -14.66 26.45 25.43
CA ILE A 228 -13.95 27.51 24.68
C ILE A 228 -14.94 28.37 23.87
N LEU A 229 -15.93 27.75 23.22
CA LEU A 229 -16.95 28.48 22.47
C LEU A 229 -17.85 29.33 23.38
N ALA A 230 -18.18 28.84 24.58
CA ALA A 230 -18.96 29.56 25.58
C ALA A 230 -18.27 30.84 26.07
N THR A 231 -16.94 30.80 26.16
CA THR A 231 -16.10 31.87 26.71
C THR A 231 -15.53 32.82 25.66
N ARG A 232 -15.92 32.65 24.39
CA ARG A 232 -15.43 33.45 23.27
C ARG A 232 -15.81 34.94 23.40
N ALA A 233 -14.88 35.83 23.02
CA ALA A 233 -15.16 37.25 22.85
C ALA A 233 -16.30 37.48 21.83
N GLY A 234 -17.38 38.14 22.24
CA GLY A 234 -18.61 38.30 21.45
C GLY A 234 -19.74 37.31 21.80
N GLY A 235 -19.50 36.42 22.78
CA GLY A 235 -20.50 35.50 23.31
C GLY A 235 -20.56 34.14 22.59
N PRO A 236 -21.28 33.17 23.20
CA PRO A 236 -21.43 31.83 22.66
C PRO A 236 -22.14 31.83 21.30
N PRO A 237 -21.65 31.07 20.30
CA PRO A 237 -22.43 30.82 19.09
C PRO A 237 -23.60 29.88 19.37
N HIS A 238 -24.57 29.84 18.45
CA HIS A 238 -25.48 28.71 18.33
C HIS A 238 -24.72 27.51 17.74
N VAL A 239 -24.73 26.38 18.45
CA VAL A 239 -24.00 25.17 18.10
C VAL A 239 -24.99 24.07 17.74
N ARG A 240 -24.92 23.61 16.50
CA ARG A 240 -25.56 22.36 16.07
C ARG A 240 -24.51 21.25 16.04
N LEU A 241 -24.82 20.07 16.60
CA LEU A 241 -23.95 18.90 16.53
C LEU A 241 -24.74 17.71 15.97
N THR A 242 -24.28 17.17 14.85
CA THR A 242 -24.78 15.93 14.27
C THR A 242 -23.79 14.80 14.59
N GLY A 243 -24.21 13.84 15.41
CA GLY A 243 -23.38 12.72 15.84
C GLY A 243 -23.78 11.42 15.15
N PHE A 244 -22.86 10.81 14.42
CA PHE A 244 -23.02 9.48 13.85
C PHE A 244 -22.51 8.41 14.83
N GLY A 245 -23.11 7.22 14.79
CA GLY A 245 -22.67 6.08 15.62
C GLY A 245 -23.44 4.80 15.34
N VAL A 246 -23.04 3.72 15.99
CA VAL A 246 -23.59 2.37 15.71
C VAL A 246 -24.90 2.05 16.45
N SER A 247 -25.25 2.79 17.51
CA SER A 247 -26.42 2.52 18.35
C SER A 247 -27.18 3.80 18.67
N MET A 248 -28.46 3.84 18.31
CA MET A 248 -29.34 4.98 18.61
C MET A 248 -29.50 5.22 20.12
N GLU A 249 -29.52 4.15 20.92
CA GLU A 249 -29.58 4.22 22.38
C GLU A 249 -28.35 4.97 22.94
N SER A 250 -27.15 4.53 22.55
CA SER A 250 -25.91 5.18 22.97
C SER A 250 -25.80 6.62 22.48
N LEU A 251 -26.26 6.90 21.25
CA LEU A 251 -26.27 8.25 20.69
C LEU A 251 -27.22 9.19 21.45
N ASN A 252 -28.37 8.69 21.88
CA ASN A 252 -29.33 9.47 22.68
C ASN A 252 -28.76 9.79 24.06
N ASP A 253 -28.06 8.85 24.70
CA ASP A 253 -27.41 9.09 25.99
C ASP A 253 -26.27 10.10 25.87
N THR A 254 -25.43 10.00 24.84
CA THR A 254 -24.39 11.00 24.52
C THR A 254 -25.01 12.37 24.28
N GLY A 255 -26.08 12.44 23.49
CA GLY A 255 -26.83 13.68 23.23
C GLY A 255 -27.38 14.33 24.50
N ARG A 256 -27.94 13.52 25.42
CA ARG A 256 -28.46 14.00 26.70
C ARG A 256 -27.36 14.63 27.55
N ARG A 257 -26.21 13.95 27.71
CA ARG A 257 -25.06 14.45 28.49
C ARG A 257 -24.50 15.74 27.90
N LEU A 258 -24.28 15.78 26.58
CA LEU A 258 -23.77 16.98 25.90
C LEU A 258 -24.75 18.15 25.98
N SER A 259 -26.06 17.90 25.85
CA SER A 259 -27.08 18.94 25.96
C SER A 259 -27.17 19.53 27.37
N GLN A 260 -27.09 18.68 28.40
CA GLN A 260 -27.05 19.12 29.79
C GLN A 260 -25.80 19.97 30.07
N PHE A 261 -24.64 19.55 29.58
CA PHE A 261 -23.40 20.31 29.71
C PHE A 261 -23.46 21.66 28.99
N ALA A 262 -23.92 21.71 27.74
CA ALA A 262 -24.08 22.96 26.99
C ALA A 262 -25.05 23.94 27.67
N ARG A 263 -26.14 23.44 28.26
CA ARG A 263 -27.09 24.25 29.04
C ARG A 263 -26.43 24.88 30.27
N ARG A 264 -25.55 24.15 30.97
CA ARG A 264 -24.79 24.68 32.11
C ARG A 264 -23.83 25.80 31.70
N LEU A 265 -23.30 25.75 30.48
CA LEU A 265 -22.46 26.79 29.90
C LEU A 265 -23.25 27.97 29.30
N GLY A 266 -24.58 27.97 29.37
CA GLY A 266 -25.42 29.02 28.78
C GLY A 266 -25.40 29.05 27.25
N MET A 267 -25.07 27.95 26.59
CA MET A 267 -24.97 27.86 25.14
C MET A 267 -26.30 27.46 24.50
N LEU A 268 -26.59 28.03 23.33
CA LEU A 268 -27.67 27.54 22.47
C LEU A 268 -27.18 26.31 21.70
N PHE A 269 -27.69 25.13 22.05
CA PHE A 269 -27.21 23.85 21.53
C PHE A 269 -28.33 22.99 20.97
N GLU A 270 -28.12 22.46 19.76
CA GLU A 270 -29.00 21.48 19.12
C GLU A 270 -28.22 20.20 18.78
N TYR A 271 -28.74 19.03 19.16
CA TYR A 271 -28.12 17.74 18.89
C TYR A 271 -28.98 16.87 17.96
N TYR A 272 -28.35 16.25 16.95
CA TYR A 272 -29.00 15.41 15.95
C TYR A 272 -28.29 14.05 15.82
N PRO A 273 -28.82 12.97 16.42
CA PRO A 273 -28.22 11.64 16.34
C PRO A 273 -28.57 10.92 15.02
N ILE A 274 -27.59 10.23 14.42
CA ILE A 274 -27.78 9.40 13.22
C ILE A 274 -27.14 8.02 13.42
N ALA A 275 -27.97 6.99 13.57
CA ALA A 275 -27.53 5.59 13.75
C ALA A 275 -27.34 4.85 12.41
N ARG A 276 -26.53 5.39 11.49
CA ARG A 276 -26.25 4.81 10.15
C ARG A 276 -24.81 5.12 9.72
N ASN A 277 -24.32 4.42 8.69
CA ASN A 277 -23.07 4.77 8.04
C ASN A 277 -23.17 6.13 7.33
N PHE A 278 -22.10 6.91 7.38
CA PHE A 278 -22.07 8.26 6.79
C PHE A 278 -22.30 8.26 5.27
N GLY A 279 -21.72 7.31 4.52
CA GLY A 279 -21.94 7.19 3.08
C GLY A 279 -23.33 6.67 2.69
N GLU A 280 -24.17 6.27 3.64
CA GLU A 280 -25.52 5.75 3.34
C GLU A 280 -26.63 6.78 3.60
N VAL A 281 -26.28 7.95 4.13
CA VAL A 281 -27.27 9.00 4.36
C VAL A 281 -27.44 9.89 3.12
N ASP A 282 -28.67 10.34 2.93
CA ASP A 282 -28.93 11.42 1.97
C ASP A 282 -28.28 12.71 2.50
N PRO A 283 -27.44 13.40 1.71
CA PRO A 283 -26.80 14.64 2.13
C PRO A 283 -27.78 15.69 2.68
N SER A 284 -29.02 15.74 2.20
CA SER A 284 -30.04 16.68 2.67
C SER A 284 -30.39 16.50 4.15
N VAL A 285 -30.25 15.29 4.70
CA VAL A 285 -30.47 14.97 6.12
C VAL A 285 -29.37 15.59 6.99
N VAL A 286 -28.15 15.69 6.45
CA VAL A 286 -26.98 16.23 7.16
C VAL A 286 -26.89 17.75 7.01
N VAL A 287 -27.03 18.24 5.78
CA VAL A 287 -26.87 19.66 5.44
C VAL A 287 -27.87 20.54 6.19
N GLY A 288 -29.11 20.06 6.38
CA GLY A 288 -30.17 20.86 7.00
C GLY A 288 -30.55 22.06 6.12
N ARG A 289 -31.83 22.36 6.02
CA ARG A 289 -32.35 23.44 5.14
C ARG A 289 -31.95 24.88 5.56
N ARG A 290 -31.02 25.05 6.50
CA ARG A 290 -30.67 26.33 7.13
C ARG A 290 -29.37 26.88 6.51
N GLY A 291 -29.50 27.83 5.59
CA GLY A 291 -28.35 28.55 5.06
C GLY A 291 -27.65 29.40 6.12
N GLY A 292 -26.32 29.56 6.00
CA GLY A 292 -25.53 30.50 6.79
C GLY A 292 -24.78 29.95 8.01
N GLU A 293 -24.79 28.63 8.23
CA GLU A 293 -24.00 27.97 9.28
C GLU A 293 -22.58 27.67 8.79
N ALA A 294 -21.57 27.87 9.64
CA ALA A 294 -20.21 27.41 9.36
C ALA A 294 -20.10 25.93 9.75
N VAL A 295 -19.88 25.05 8.77
CA VAL A 295 -19.87 23.60 8.97
C VAL A 295 -18.44 23.08 9.16
N ALA A 296 -18.21 22.29 10.20
CA ALA A 296 -16.99 21.50 10.41
C ALA A 296 -17.33 20.02 10.40
N VAL A 297 -16.52 19.21 9.73
CA VAL A 297 -16.63 17.75 9.73
C VAL A 297 -15.44 17.17 10.48
N HIS A 298 -15.70 16.31 11.47
CA HIS A 298 -14.68 15.59 12.23
C HIS A 298 -14.77 14.09 11.99
N TRP A 299 -13.61 13.44 11.82
CA TRP A 299 -13.52 11.99 11.76
C TRP A 299 -12.20 11.48 12.36
N ALA A 300 -12.31 10.81 13.51
CA ALA A 300 -11.24 10.01 14.08
C ALA A 300 -11.35 8.56 13.59
N ARG A 301 -10.51 8.17 12.63
CA ARG A 301 -10.53 6.83 12.03
C ARG A 301 -9.89 5.78 12.94
N HIS A 302 -10.58 4.65 13.07
CA HIS A 302 -10.11 3.46 13.77
C HIS A 302 -10.54 2.18 13.06
N SER A 303 -10.06 1.03 13.50
CA SER A 303 -10.39 -0.29 12.91
C SER A 303 -11.38 -1.11 13.77
N LEU A 304 -12.09 -0.49 14.71
CA LEU A 304 -13.07 -1.16 15.57
C LEU A 304 -14.35 -1.57 14.82
N TYR A 305 -14.83 -0.72 13.91
CA TYR A 305 -15.98 -0.92 13.04
C TYR A 305 -15.96 0.11 11.90
N ASP A 306 -16.72 -0.13 10.83
CA ASP A 306 -16.80 0.75 9.67
C ASP A 306 -17.95 1.76 9.83
N MET A 307 -17.63 3.06 9.96
CA MET A 307 -18.62 4.14 10.05
C MET A 307 -18.82 4.91 8.74
N ALA A 308 -17.87 4.81 7.81
CA ALA A 308 -17.97 5.52 6.54
C ALA A 308 -18.94 4.82 5.58
N GLY A 309 -19.03 3.48 5.63
CA GLY A 309 -19.65 2.70 4.56
C GLY A 309 -18.83 2.83 3.27
N PRO A 310 -19.42 2.71 2.06
CA PRO A 310 -18.66 2.87 0.81
C PRO A 310 -17.98 4.24 0.71
N ASP A 311 -16.66 4.27 0.65
CA ASP A 311 -15.86 5.50 0.78
C ASP A 311 -16.21 6.55 -0.30
N TRP A 312 -16.52 6.10 -1.52
CA TRP A 312 -16.95 6.99 -2.60
C TRP A 312 -18.30 7.68 -2.33
N LYS A 313 -19.22 7.02 -1.61
CA LYS A 313 -20.48 7.65 -1.20
C LYS A 313 -20.26 8.64 -0.06
N ALA A 314 -19.45 8.27 0.92
CA ALA A 314 -19.05 9.17 2.00
C ALA A 314 -18.38 10.44 1.43
N MET A 315 -17.51 10.30 0.42
CA MET A 315 -16.95 11.45 -0.32
C MET A 315 -18.04 12.30 -0.97
N GLY A 316 -19.04 11.69 -1.62
CA GLY A 316 -20.18 12.42 -2.19
C GLY A 316 -20.98 13.22 -1.15
N VAL A 317 -21.13 12.70 0.07
CA VAL A 317 -21.75 13.44 1.18
C VAL A 317 -20.86 14.62 1.60
N LEU A 318 -19.54 14.46 1.69
CA LEU A 318 -18.61 15.55 2.01
C LEU A 318 -18.66 16.67 0.95
N GLU A 319 -18.67 16.31 -0.34
CA GLU A 319 -18.79 17.25 -1.45
C GLU A 319 -20.11 18.03 -1.38
N ALA A 320 -21.22 17.36 -1.05
CA ALA A 320 -22.53 18.00 -0.90
C ALA A 320 -22.65 18.88 0.36
N VAL A 321 -21.98 18.50 1.45
CA VAL A 321 -21.92 19.31 2.68
C VAL A 321 -21.07 20.57 2.49
N ALA A 322 -20.04 20.51 1.64
CA ALA A 322 -19.10 21.61 1.38
C ALA A 322 -18.58 22.26 2.68
N PRO A 323 -17.96 21.48 3.59
CA PRO A 323 -17.58 21.97 4.91
C PRO A 323 -16.48 23.03 4.84
N ARG A 324 -16.47 23.94 5.81
CA ARG A 324 -15.43 24.95 5.98
C ARG A 324 -14.10 24.34 6.41
N VAL A 325 -14.14 23.27 7.20
CA VAL A 325 -12.98 22.51 7.64
C VAL A 325 -13.34 21.04 7.79
N ILE A 326 -12.41 20.17 7.41
CA ILE A 326 -12.45 18.73 7.70
C ILE A 326 -11.25 18.42 8.58
N THR A 327 -11.49 17.89 9.77
CA THR A 327 -10.42 17.35 10.63
C THR A 327 -10.45 15.83 10.54
N LEU A 328 -9.44 15.25 9.91
CA LEU A 328 -9.28 13.82 9.69
C LEU A 328 -8.10 13.33 10.53
N VAL A 329 -8.35 12.39 11.45
CA VAL A 329 -7.31 11.75 12.25
C VAL A 329 -7.21 10.28 11.87
N GLU A 330 -6.00 9.82 11.58
CA GLU A 330 -5.75 8.58 10.87
C GLU A 330 -4.65 7.74 11.54
N GLN A 331 -4.92 6.46 11.85
CA GLN A 331 -3.91 5.51 12.38
C GLN A 331 -2.88 5.16 11.30
N GLU A 332 -1.59 5.45 11.44
CA GLU A 332 -0.58 5.18 10.39
C GLU A 332 -0.28 3.67 10.22
N ILE A 333 -1.22 2.94 9.58
CA ILE A 333 -1.10 1.51 9.26
C ILE A 333 -0.99 1.39 7.75
N SER A 334 0.23 1.17 7.23
CA SER A 334 0.47 0.99 5.80
C SER A 334 0.72 -0.48 5.46
N PRO A 335 0.03 -1.07 4.45
CA PRO A 335 -1.10 -0.52 3.69
C PRO A 335 -2.47 -0.84 4.36
N ARG A 336 -3.42 0.11 4.28
CA ARG A 336 -4.80 -0.05 4.82
C ARG A 336 -5.71 -0.95 3.96
N GLY A 337 -5.30 -1.19 2.73
CA GLY A 337 -5.87 -2.17 1.80
C GLY A 337 -4.77 -3.13 1.31
N GLY A 338 -5.11 -4.13 0.51
CA GLY A 338 -4.12 -5.07 -0.04
C GLY A 338 -4.30 -6.50 0.46
N SER A 339 -3.26 -7.32 0.34
CA SER A 339 -3.35 -8.73 0.72
C SER A 339 -3.41 -8.90 2.24
N PHE A 340 -3.81 -10.10 2.69
CA PHE A 340 -3.76 -10.44 4.12
C PHE A 340 -2.36 -10.21 4.71
N LEU A 341 -1.31 -10.57 3.98
CA LEU A 341 0.06 -10.50 4.49
C LEU A 341 0.54 -9.05 4.62
N ASP A 342 0.12 -8.16 3.71
CA ASP A 342 0.48 -6.74 3.80
C ASP A 342 -0.18 -6.09 5.02
N ARG A 343 -1.48 -6.37 5.23
CA ARG A 343 -2.20 -5.94 6.43
C ARG A 343 -1.58 -6.53 7.70
N PHE A 344 -1.18 -7.80 7.66
CA PHE A 344 -0.54 -8.46 8.80
C PHE A 344 0.77 -7.78 9.20
N VAL A 345 1.64 -7.47 8.25
CA VAL A 345 2.94 -6.81 8.53
C VAL A 345 2.71 -5.38 9.05
N GLY A 346 1.87 -4.59 8.38
CA GLY A 346 1.55 -3.23 8.82
C GLY A 346 0.91 -3.19 10.20
N CYS A 347 -0.03 -4.10 10.47
CA CYS A 347 -0.66 -4.29 11.77
C CYS A 347 0.38 -4.66 12.83
N LEU A 348 1.29 -5.61 12.53
CA LEU A 348 2.30 -6.06 13.49
C LEU A 348 3.23 -4.92 13.90
N HIS A 349 3.72 -4.13 12.94
CA HIS A 349 4.56 -2.95 13.24
C HIS A 349 3.83 -1.90 14.07
N TYR A 350 2.61 -1.55 13.68
CA TYR A 350 1.82 -0.54 14.36
C TYR A 350 1.50 -0.96 15.81
N TYR A 351 0.92 -2.13 16.01
CA TYR A 351 0.54 -2.58 17.36
C TYR A 351 1.74 -2.95 18.20
N SER A 352 2.88 -3.35 17.63
CA SER A 352 4.12 -3.48 18.42
C SER A 352 4.51 -2.16 19.08
N THR A 353 4.43 -1.06 18.33
CA THR A 353 4.72 0.28 18.85
C THR A 353 3.72 0.70 19.93
N MET A 354 2.43 0.40 19.75
CA MET A 354 1.37 0.71 20.73
C MET A 354 1.52 -0.08 22.04
N PHE A 355 1.77 -1.38 21.95
CA PHE A 355 1.99 -2.23 23.12
C PHE A 355 3.27 -1.84 23.86
N ASP A 356 4.34 -1.51 23.13
CA ASP A 356 5.57 -0.99 23.72
C ASP A 356 5.40 0.39 24.34
N SER A 357 4.44 1.21 23.89
CA SER A 357 4.15 2.51 24.50
C SER A 357 3.40 2.33 25.82
N LEU A 358 2.39 1.45 25.86
CA LEU A 358 1.65 1.11 27.08
C LEU A 358 2.54 0.39 28.09
N GLY A 359 3.36 -0.56 27.64
CA GLY A 359 4.25 -1.33 28.52
C GLY A 359 5.44 -0.54 29.08
N ALA A 360 5.78 0.60 28.48
CA ALA A 360 6.82 1.48 29.01
C ALA A 360 6.34 2.32 30.20
N THR A 361 5.03 2.62 30.28
CA THR A 361 4.46 3.52 31.28
C THR A 361 3.61 2.82 32.33
N LEU A 362 3.10 1.62 32.04
CA LEU A 362 2.15 0.91 32.88
C LEU A 362 2.68 -0.46 33.34
N PRO A 363 2.41 -0.87 34.60
CA PRO A 363 2.67 -2.22 35.07
C PRO A 363 2.01 -3.30 34.21
N VAL A 364 2.47 -4.54 34.36
CA VAL A 364 1.99 -5.69 33.57
C VAL A 364 0.58 -6.13 33.99
N ASP A 365 0.26 -5.95 35.27
CA ASP A 365 -0.99 -6.27 35.95
C ASP A 365 -1.98 -5.09 36.02
N ASP A 366 -1.65 -3.96 35.39
CA ASP A 366 -2.56 -2.81 35.31
C ASP A 366 -3.86 -3.19 34.57
N THR A 367 -5.00 -2.98 35.23
CA THR A 367 -6.31 -3.38 34.72
C THR A 367 -6.73 -2.52 33.51
N ASN A 368 -6.41 -1.23 33.51
CA ASN A 368 -6.71 -0.33 32.39
C ASN A 368 -5.90 -0.72 31.16
N ARG A 369 -4.61 -1.05 31.32
CA ARG A 369 -3.77 -1.58 30.26
C ARG A 369 -4.38 -2.83 29.65
N HIS A 370 -4.73 -3.83 30.48
CA HIS A 370 -5.34 -5.06 29.98
C HIS A 370 -6.65 -4.79 29.25
N GLN A 371 -7.50 -3.92 29.80
CA GLN A 371 -8.76 -3.55 29.19
C GLN A 371 -8.57 -2.89 27.82
N VAL A 372 -7.62 -1.97 27.67
CA VAL A 372 -7.30 -1.34 26.38
C VAL A 372 -6.76 -2.35 25.38
N GLU A 373 -5.79 -3.16 25.77
CA GLU A 373 -5.21 -4.17 24.89
C GLU A 373 -6.26 -5.19 24.43
N HIS A 374 -7.09 -5.69 25.33
CA HIS A 374 -8.06 -6.75 25.04
C HIS A 374 -9.34 -6.25 24.34
N CYS A 375 -9.89 -5.12 24.76
CA CYS A 375 -11.19 -4.66 24.27
C CYS A 375 -11.08 -3.72 23.06
N LEU A 376 -9.96 -3.00 22.89
CA LEU A 376 -9.72 -2.13 21.73
C LEU A 376 -8.71 -2.74 20.77
N LEU A 377 -7.45 -2.84 21.19
CA LEU A 377 -6.35 -3.16 20.27
C LEU A 377 -6.53 -4.55 19.65
N ALA A 378 -6.87 -5.56 20.46
CA ALA A 378 -7.14 -6.90 19.97
C ALA A 378 -8.34 -6.96 19.03
N ARG A 379 -9.36 -6.12 19.24
CA ARG A 379 -10.53 -6.04 18.36
C ARG A 379 -10.16 -5.44 17.01
N GLU A 380 -9.37 -4.38 17.01
CA GLU A 380 -8.84 -3.79 15.78
C GLU A 380 -7.94 -4.77 15.02
N ILE A 381 -7.00 -5.42 15.71
CA ILE A 381 -6.15 -6.48 15.13
C ILE A 381 -7.02 -7.57 14.49
N ASN A 382 -8.06 -8.03 15.18
CA ASN A 382 -9.00 -9.02 14.64
C ASN A 382 -9.65 -8.53 13.34
N ASN A 383 -10.20 -7.32 13.33
CA ASN A 383 -10.86 -6.78 12.15
C ASN A 383 -9.90 -6.58 10.97
N ILE A 384 -8.68 -6.07 11.23
CA ILE A 384 -7.65 -5.89 10.20
C ILE A 384 -7.26 -7.24 9.57
N LEU A 385 -7.06 -8.27 10.39
CA LEU A 385 -6.63 -9.60 9.95
C LEU A 385 -7.78 -10.47 9.42
N ALA A 386 -9.04 -10.09 9.66
CA ALA A 386 -10.20 -10.82 9.17
C ALA A 386 -10.28 -10.90 7.63
N VAL A 387 -11.09 -11.83 7.13
CA VAL A 387 -11.41 -11.91 5.70
C VAL A 387 -12.15 -10.63 5.29
N GLY A 388 -11.66 -9.96 4.24
CA GLY A 388 -12.18 -8.64 3.82
C GLY A 388 -11.87 -7.49 4.79
N GLY A 389 -10.99 -7.69 5.78
CA GLY A 389 -10.60 -6.65 6.74
C GLY A 389 -9.92 -5.42 6.11
N PRO A 390 -9.94 -4.25 6.78
CA PRO A 390 -10.51 -4.02 8.11
C PRO A 390 -12.04 -3.87 8.13
N ALA A 391 -12.65 -3.46 7.01
CA ALA A 391 -14.09 -3.14 6.96
C ALA A 391 -14.99 -4.38 6.95
N ARG A 392 -14.51 -5.52 6.42
CA ARG A 392 -15.24 -6.80 6.31
C ARG A 392 -16.56 -6.71 5.54
N SER A 393 -16.71 -5.66 4.73
CA SER A 393 -17.91 -5.40 3.91
C SER A 393 -17.78 -5.89 2.47
N GLY A 394 -16.56 -6.20 2.01
CA GLY A 394 -16.29 -6.54 0.61
C GLY A 394 -16.22 -5.34 -0.33
N GLU A 395 -16.51 -4.14 0.19
CA GLU A 395 -16.39 -2.87 -0.54
C GLU A 395 -14.93 -2.43 -0.65
N GLU A 396 -14.58 -1.84 -1.79
CA GLU A 396 -13.27 -1.21 -1.97
C GLU A 396 -13.18 0.07 -1.14
N LYS A 397 -12.09 0.20 -0.39
CA LYS A 397 -11.80 1.33 0.50
C LYS A 397 -10.68 2.17 -0.10
N PHE A 398 -10.70 3.48 0.14
CA PHE A 398 -9.61 4.36 -0.23
C PHE A 398 -8.34 3.98 0.56
N GLY A 399 -7.21 3.91 -0.14
CA GLY A 399 -5.91 3.69 0.48
C GLY A 399 -5.52 4.84 1.41
N GLU A 400 -5.68 6.08 0.92
CA GLU A 400 -5.30 7.30 1.62
C GLU A 400 -6.36 8.39 1.43
N TRP A 401 -7.17 8.64 2.46
CA TRP A 401 -8.27 9.61 2.38
C TRP A 401 -7.80 11.04 2.12
N ARG A 402 -6.62 11.39 2.63
CA ARG A 402 -6.00 12.70 2.38
C ARG A 402 -5.74 12.95 0.89
N VAL A 403 -5.24 11.96 0.16
CA VAL A 403 -4.99 12.06 -1.29
C VAL A 403 -6.31 12.21 -2.04
N GLU A 404 -7.33 11.43 -1.65
CA GLU A 404 -8.65 11.48 -2.28
C GLU A 404 -9.38 12.81 -2.03
N LEU A 405 -9.28 13.37 -0.83
CA LEU A 405 -9.76 14.73 -0.54
C LEU A 405 -9.10 15.76 -1.46
N GLY A 406 -7.77 15.69 -1.63
CA GLY A 406 -7.04 16.57 -2.54
C GLY A 406 -7.51 16.46 -4.00
N ARG A 407 -7.78 15.24 -4.48
CA ARG A 407 -8.33 14.99 -5.83
C ARG A 407 -9.71 15.58 -6.05
N ARG A 408 -10.49 15.79 -4.98
CA ARG A 408 -11.83 16.39 -5.01
C ARG A 408 -11.84 17.89 -4.72
N GLY A 409 -10.68 18.55 -4.73
CA GLY A 409 -10.58 20.00 -4.59
C GLY A 409 -10.53 20.51 -3.16
N PHE A 410 -10.47 19.64 -2.15
CA PHE A 410 -10.16 20.05 -0.79
C PHE A 410 -8.67 20.41 -0.71
N VAL A 411 -8.37 21.51 -0.03
CA VAL A 411 -6.99 21.97 0.17
C VAL A 411 -6.56 21.66 1.60
N GLN A 412 -5.38 21.05 1.74
CA GLN A 412 -4.81 20.78 3.04
C GLN A 412 -4.48 22.09 3.75
N VAL A 413 -4.94 22.22 5.00
CA VAL A 413 -4.56 23.31 5.91
C VAL A 413 -3.46 22.78 6.83
N PRO A 414 -2.26 23.40 6.86
CA PRO A 414 -1.21 23.00 7.78
C PRO A 414 -1.64 23.26 9.24
N MET A 415 -1.12 22.46 10.17
CA MET A 415 -1.40 22.70 11.60
C MET A 415 -0.91 24.08 12.03
N SER A 416 -1.76 24.80 12.76
CA SER A 416 -1.39 26.10 13.32
C SER A 416 -0.40 25.94 14.48
N ALA A 417 0.32 27.01 14.80
CA ALA A 417 1.21 27.05 15.96
C ALA A 417 0.45 26.74 17.27
N ASN A 418 -0.82 27.15 17.37
CA ASN A 418 -1.67 26.83 18.52
C ASN A 418 -1.99 25.34 18.58
N SER A 419 -2.31 24.72 17.44
CA SER A 419 -2.57 23.27 17.39
C SER A 419 -1.32 22.47 17.78
N MET A 420 -0.14 22.91 17.32
CA MET A 420 1.14 22.31 17.71
C MET A 420 1.47 22.51 19.19
N ALA A 421 1.21 23.70 19.74
CA ALA A 421 1.39 23.96 21.16
C ALA A 421 0.48 23.07 22.02
N GLN A 422 -0.80 22.91 21.64
CA GLN A 422 -1.73 21.99 22.31
C GLN A 422 -1.23 20.54 22.26
N ALA A 423 -0.78 20.09 21.10
CA ALA A 423 -0.18 18.77 20.96
C ALA A 423 1.01 18.55 21.90
N GLN A 424 1.93 19.51 21.96
CA GLN A 424 3.11 19.42 22.83
C GLN A 424 2.75 19.44 24.32
N LEU A 425 1.78 20.27 24.71
CA LEU A 425 1.27 20.31 26.09
C LEU A 425 0.71 18.96 26.52
N ILE A 426 -0.10 18.32 25.66
CA ILE A 426 -0.68 17.00 25.95
C ILE A 426 0.39 15.96 26.20
N LEU A 427 1.45 15.93 25.38
CA LEU A 427 2.53 14.97 25.59
C LEU A 427 3.27 15.19 26.92
N ASN A 428 3.37 16.44 27.37
CA ASN A 428 4.02 16.75 28.64
C ASN A 428 3.19 16.33 29.86
N MET A 429 1.89 16.03 29.70
CA MET A 429 1.02 15.60 30.79
C MET A 429 1.10 14.09 31.10
N PHE A 430 1.72 13.29 30.23
CA PHE A 430 1.81 11.83 30.43
C PHE A 430 3.17 11.40 31.01
N PRO A 431 3.20 10.35 31.86
CA PRO A 431 4.44 9.81 32.40
C PRO A 431 5.42 9.44 31.29
N GLY A 432 6.65 10.01 31.33
CA GLY A 432 7.66 9.83 30.29
C GLY A 432 7.87 11.04 29.37
N GLY A 433 7.01 12.07 29.43
CA GLY A 433 7.18 13.35 28.70
C GLY A 433 7.61 13.22 27.23
N SER A 434 8.35 14.21 26.73
CA SER A 434 8.94 14.22 25.39
C SER A 434 10.00 13.12 25.13
N GLN A 435 10.26 12.21 26.09
CA GLN A 435 11.26 11.15 25.93
C GLN A 435 10.70 9.90 25.23
N GLY A 436 9.36 9.71 25.21
CA GLY A 436 8.70 8.54 24.61
C GLY A 436 7.70 8.83 23.49
N TYR A 437 7.24 10.07 23.33
CA TYR A 437 6.34 10.47 22.25
C TYR A 437 6.89 11.73 21.57
N THR A 438 6.75 11.81 20.24
CA THR A 438 7.25 12.89 19.40
C THR A 438 6.18 13.33 18.41
N VAL A 439 5.98 14.64 18.28
CA VAL A 439 5.14 15.25 17.24
C VAL A 439 6.04 15.83 16.17
N PHE A 440 5.79 15.50 14.91
CA PHE A 440 6.52 16.07 13.77
C PHE A 440 5.77 17.27 13.17
N GLU A 441 6.50 18.37 12.96
CA GLU A 441 5.99 19.57 12.26
C GLU A 441 5.66 19.26 10.79
N GLY A 442 4.60 19.88 10.27
CA GLY A 442 4.11 19.72 8.90
C GLY A 442 2.73 19.06 8.86
N ASP A 443 2.68 17.76 9.16
CA ASP A 443 1.47 16.94 9.03
C ASP A 443 0.78 16.60 10.36
N GLY A 444 1.34 17.03 11.50
CA GLY A 444 0.72 16.74 12.80
C GLY A 444 0.86 15.30 13.22
N MET A 445 1.96 14.65 12.85
CA MET A 445 2.12 13.23 13.07
C MET A 445 2.67 12.94 14.46
N LEU A 446 1.95 12.13 15.24
CA LEU A 446 2.42 11.62 16.53
C LEU A 446 3.07 10.23 16.36
N ARG A 447 4.34 10.09 16.72
CA ARG A 447 5.11 8.82 16.71
C ARG A 447 5.89 8.63 18.02
N LYS A 448 6.23 7.39 18.36
CA LYS A 448 7.28 7.08 19.37
C LYS A 448 8.66 7.29 18.71
N PRO A 449 9.64 7.95 19.34
CA PRO A 449 10.97 8.07 18.76
C PRO A 449 11.62 6.69 18.65
N ASN A 450 12.13 6.36 17.47
CA ASN A 450 13.25 5.44 17.38
C ASN A 450 14.44 6.11 18.07
N GLU A 451 15.18 5.37 18.90
CA GLU A 451 16.37 5.84 19.62
C GLU A 451 17.23 6.76 18.73
N VAL A 452 17.11 8.07 18.94
CA VAL A 452 18.01 9.05 18.34
C VAL A 452 19.35 8.83 19.03
N LYS A 453 20.34 8.38 18.25
CA LYS A 453 21.75 8.29 18.67
C LYS A 453 22.26 9.70 19.03
N ASN A 454 21.98 10.17 20.24
CA ASN A 454 22.67 11.33 20.80
C ASN A 454 24.12 10.93 21.11
N HIS A 455 25.05 11.43 20.30
CA HIS A 455 26.46 11.49 20.65
C HIS A 455 26.62 12.36 21.91
N ASN A 456 26.76 11.73 23.07
CA ASN A 456 27.83 12.00 24.06
C ASN A 456 27.62 11.19 25.36
N ASN A 457 28.50 10.19 25.54
CA ASN A 457 28.95 9.49 26.75
C ASN A 457 28.08 9.50 28.04
N SER A 458 27.49 8.35 28.39
CA SER A 458 28.12 7.43 29.36
C SER A 458 27.48 6.03 29.33
N LYS A 459 28.32 5.02 29.15
CA LYS A 459 28.10 3.56 29.04
C LYS A 459 26.98 2.97 29.90
N LYS A 460 26.05 2.25 29.26
CA LYS A 460 25.63 0.88 29.62
C LYS A 460 25.05 0.18 28.39
N ASN A 461 25.75 -0.86 27.93
CA ASN A 461 25.46 -1.63 26.73
C ASN A 461 24.14 -2.39 26.84
N ARG A 462 23.21 -2.13 25.92
CA ARG A 462 22.31 -3.13 25.34
C ARG A 462 22.37 -2.95 23.83
N THR A 463 23.07 -3.84 23.16
CA THR A 463 23.18 -3.86 21.70
C THR A 463 21.86 -4.33 21.10
N LYS A 464 21.00 -3.38 20.74
CA LYS A 464 20.01 -3.60 19.68
C LYS A 464 20.81 -3.99 18.42
N ALA A 465 20.46 -5.10 17.78
CA ALA A 465 21.10 -5.48 16.52
C ALA A 465 20.82 -4.37 15.49
N ASP A 466 21.86 -3.61 15.15
CA ASP A 466 21.81 -2.59 14.10
C ASP A 466 21.85 -3.32 12.75
N TRP A 467 20.67 -3.71 12.25
CA TRP A 467 20.54 -4.36 10.94
C TRP A 467 21.05 -3.46 9.80
N GLY A 468 21.13 -2.14 10.01
CA GLY A 468 21.79 -1.22 9.08
C GLY A 468 23.31 -1.36 9.03
N GLY A 469 23.92 -2.06 10.00
CA GLY A 469 25.35 -2.32 10.09
C GLY A 469 25.83 -3.63 9.45
N ILE A 470 24.95 -4.38 8.76
CA ILE A 470 25.39 -5.55 7.97
C ILE A 470 26.34 -5.06 6.87
N SER A 471 27.47 -5.74 6.70
CA SER A 471 28.42 -5.39 5.64
C SER A 471 27.74 -5.48 4.27
N ARG A 472 28.09 -4.52 3.40
CA ARG A 472 27.56 -4.46 2.04
C ARG A 472 27.74 -5.77 1.28
N ASP A 473 28.88 -6.45 1.46
CA ASP A 473 29.19 -7.71 0.79
C ASP A 473 28.19 -8.83 1.16
N LEU A 474 27.76 -8.88 2.43
CA LEU A 474 26.75 -9.83 2.88
C LEU A 474 25.37 -9.47 2.33
N LEU A 475 25.00 -8.19 2.33
CA LEU A 475 23.74 -7.73 1.75
C LEU A 475 23.68 -8.03 0.24
N GLU A 476 24.77 -7.85 -0.49
CA GLU A 476 24.89 -8.22 -1.91
C GLU A 476 24.76 -9.74 -2.10
N CYS A 477 25.40 -10.55 -1.25
CA CYS A 477 25.27 -12.01 -1.30
C CYS A 477 23.84 -12.50 -1.04
N ILE A 478 23.12 -11.87 -0.11
CA ILE A 478 21.71 -12.17 0.17
C ILE A 478 20.86 -11.78 -1.04
N THR A 479 21.03 -10.55 -1.53
CA THR A 479 20.27 -9.98 -2.65
C THR A 479 20.29 -10.88 -3.88
N ASN A 480 21.45 -11.45 -4.22
CA ASN A 480 21.61 -12.33 -5.39
C ASN A 480 20.79 -13.64 -5.32
N ARG A 481 20.33 -14.01 -4.12
CA ARG A 481 19.57 -15.25 -3.85
C ARG A 481 18.07 -15.01 -3.64
N LEU A 482 17.62 -13.76 -3.68
CA LEU A 482 16.22 -13.42 -3.44
C LEU A 482 15.37 -13.57 -4.70
N SER A 483 14.13 -14.01 -4.51
CA SER A 483 13.12 -13.94 -5.56
C SER A 483 12.70 -12.50 -5.84
N LEU A 484 12.11 -12.19 -7.00
CA LEU A 484 11.64 -10.83 -7.31
C LEU A 484 10.80 -10.22 -6.16
N ARG A 485 9.92 -11.04 -5.55
CA ARG A 485 9.08 -10.60 -4.43
C ARG A 485 9.90 -10.29 -3.18
N ASP A 486 10.84 -11.16 -2.84
CA ASP A 486 11.67 -11.00 -1.64
C ASP A 486 12.69 -9.89 -1.84
N TYR A 487 13.18 -9.70 -3.07
CA TYR A 487 14.03 -8.61 -3.49
C TYR A 487 13.33 -7.25 -3.29
N ILE A 488 12.08 -7.11 -3.77
CA ILE A 488 11.29 -5.88 -3.56
C ILE A 488 11.09 -5.61 -2.06
N ARG A 489 10.81 -6.64 -1.25
CA ARG A 489 10.65 -6.51 0.21
C ARG A 489 11.96 -6.15 0.92
N PHE A 490 13.05 -6.78 0.52
CA PHE A 490 14.38 -6.56 1.07
C PHE A 490 14.85 -5.11 0.84
N ARG A 491 14.51 -4.53 -0.31
CA ARG A 491 14.74 -3.11 -0.59
C ARG A 491 13.95 -2.15 0.29
N ALA A 492 12.77 -2.56 0.73
CA ALA A 492 11.89 -1.72 1.55
C ALA A 492 12.32 -1.68 3.04
N VAL A 493 13.35 -2.43 3.44
CA VAL A 493 13.78 -2.54 4.84
C VAL A 493 14.38 -1.22 5.37
N CYS A 494 15.40 -0.68 4.71
CA CYS A 494 16.01 0.61 5.05
C CYS A 494 16.85 1.16 3.88
N HIS A 495 17.36 2.40 4.02
CA HIS A 495 18.17 3.04 2.99
C HIS A 495 19.44 2.23 2.63
N GLU A 496 20.18 1.72 3.63
CA GLU A 496 21.42 0.94 3.39
C GLU A 496 21.15 -0.37 2.63
N TRP A 497 20.05 -1.06 2.96
CA TRP A 497 19.68 -2.31 2.28
C TRP A 497 19.17 -2.03 0.86
N SER A 498 18.37 -0.99 0.67
CA SER A 498 17.99 -0.50 -0.66
C SER A 498 19.22 -0.14 -1.50
N TYR A 499 20.24 0.49 -0.90
CA TYR A 499 21.47 0.85 -1.60
C TYR A 499 22.35 -0.38 -1.92
N ALA A 500 22.40 -1.38 -1.04
CA ALA A 500 23.13 -2.63 -1.30
C ALA A 500 22.54 -3.45 -2.46
N THR A 501 21.28 -3.20 -2.83
CA THR A 501 20.56 -3.97 -3.86
C THR A 501 20.69 -3.43 -5.29
N ILE A 502 21.52 -2.41 -5.53
CA ILE A 502 21.65 -1.69 -6.81
C ILE A 502 21.96 -2.60 -8.03
N LYS A 503 22.44 -3.84 -7.80
CA LYS A 503 22.91 -4.76 -8.85
C LYS A 503 21.85 -5.70 -9.45
N PHE A 504 20.55 -5.51 -9.19
CA PHE A 504 19.55 -6.46 -9.69
C PHE A 504 19.23 -6.24 -11.17
N ASN A 505 19.82 -7.08 -12.02
CA ASN A 505 19.72 -7.02 -13.48
C ASN A 505 19.02 -8.28 -14.04
N ARG A 506 17.98 -8.75 -13.33
CA ARG A 506 17.29 -10.01 -13.67
C ARG A 506 16.37 -9.86 -14.88
N PRO A 507 16.44 -10.78 -15.87
CA PRO A 507 15.56 -10.77 -17.03
C PRO A 507 14.21 -11.42 -16.72
N PHE A 508 13.13 -10.74 -17.06
CA PHE A 508 11.77 -11.26 -16.91
C PHE A 508 11.09 -11.45 -18.25
N LEU A 509 10.38 -12.56 -18.41
CA LEU A 509 9.60 -12.85 -19.61
C LEU A 509 8.15 -12.41 -19.42
N PHE A 510 7.74 -11.35 -20.12
CA PHE A 510 6.37 -10.86 -20.14
C PHE A 510 5.51 -11.67 -21.12
N LEU A 511 4.31 -12.03 -20.68
CA LEU A 511 3.41 -12.96 -21.35
C LEU A 511 2.00 -12.38 -21.49
N GLY A 512 1.48 -12.35 -22.72
CA GLY A 512 0.12 -11.90 -23.05
C GLY A 512 -0.82 -13.06 -23.38
N ARG A 513 -2.01 -13.09 -22.74
CA ARG A 513 -2.98 -14.20 -22.85
C ARG A 513 -4.27 -13.85 -23.58
N LYS A 514 -4.69 -12.57 -23.55
CA LYS A 514 -5.98 -12.09 -24.10
C LYS A 514 -5.94 -10.58 -24.32
N ILE A 515 -6.48 -10.15 -25.45
CA ILE A 515 -6.84 -8.76 -25.73
C ILE A 515 -8.01 -8.43 -24.78
N HIS A 516 -8.08 -7.21 -24.24
CA HIS A 516 -9.08 -6.72 -23.26
C HIS A 516 -8.85 -7.11 -21.80
N SER A 517 -7.59 -7.33 -21.40
CA SER A 517 -7.21 -7.58 -20.00
C SER A 517 -6.16 -6.58 -19.54
N ASN A 518 -6.43 -5.88 -18.42
CA ASN A 518 -5.42 -5.06 -17.72
C ASN A 518 -4.28 -5.93 -17.13
N LYS A 519 -4.40 -7.25 -17.16
CA LYS A 519 -3.42 -8.16 -16.57
C LYS A 519 -2.47 -8.74 -17.60
N ARG A 520 -1.18 -8.82 -17.24
CA ARG A 520 -0.13 -9.58 -17.94
C ARG A 520 0.60 -10.48 -16.96
N PHE A 521 1.26 -11.52 -17.45
CA PHE A 521 2.07 -12.39 -16.60
C PHE A 521 3.55 -12.11 -16.80
N ILE A 522 4.33 -12.19 -15.73
CA ILE A 522 5.77 -12.02 -15.69
C ILE A 522 6.36 -13.35 -15.23
N HIS A 523 7.16 -14.01 -16.05
CA HIS A 523 7.84 -15.24 -15.66
C HIS A 523 9.30 -14.95 -15.34
N ASP A 524 9.73 -15.37 -14.15
CA ASP A 524 11.13 -15.44 -13.75
C ASP A 524 11.68 -16.84 -14.11
N PRO A 525 12.56 -16.95 -15.12
CA PRO A 525 13.11 -18.23 -15.55
C PRO A 525 14.12 -18.84 -14.56
N LEU A 526 14.70 -18.04 -13.67
CA LEU A 526 15.72 -18.47 -12.71
C LEU A 526 15.06 -19.07 -11.46
N ASP A 527 13.95 -18.47 -11.03
CA ASP A 527 13.19 -18.92 -9.86
C ASP A 527 12.03 -19.86 -10.21
N ALA A 528 11.78 -20.08 -11.51
CA ALA A 528 10.63 -20.83 -12.02
C ALA A 528 9.27 -20.30 -11.55
N LYS A 529 9.19 -19.02 -11.17
CA LYS A 529 7.97 -18.38 -10.65
C LYS A 529 7.29 -17.55 -11.73
N THR A 530 5.97 -17.53 -11.70
CA THR A 530 5.17 -16.66 -12.56
C THR A 530 4.36 -15.71 -11.69
N TYR A 531 4.46 -14.43 -12.00
CA TYR A 531 3.73 -13.36 -11.37
C TYR A 531 2.69 -12.79 -12.33
N GLU A 532 1.69 -12.12 -11.79
CA GLU A 532 0.67 -11.35 -12.51
C GLU A 532 0.91 -9.87 -12.20
N ILE A 533 0.91 -9.04 -13.23
CA ILE A 533 0.99 -7.58 -13.12
C ILE A 533 -0.25 -6.95 -13.74
N ASP A 534 -0.83 -5.97 -13.05
CA ASP A 534 -2.04 -5.28 -13.47
C ASP A 534 -1.73 -3.82 -13.83
N ARG A 535 -2.04 -3.41 -15.07
CA ARG A 535 -1.90 -2.05 -15.58
C ARG A 535 -3.02 -1.74 -16.58
N PRO A 536 -3.69 -0.57 -16.48
CA PRO A 536 -4.75 -0.19 -17.42
C PRO A 536 -4.27 -0.14 -18.87
N GLU A 537 -2.99 0.18 -19.09
CA GLU A 537 -2.34 0.24 -20.40
C GLU A 537 -2.34 -1.12 -21.12
N PHE A 538 -2.49 -2.25 -20.41
CA PHE A 538 -2.47 -3.58 -21.03
C PHE A 538 -3.80 -3.97 -21.69
N CYS A 539 -4.94 -3.37 -21.33
CA CYS A 539 -6.24 -3.86 -21.79
C CYS A 539 -6.42 -3.79 -23.30
N THR A 540 -6.00 -2.70 -23.95
CA THR A 540 -6.23 -2.53 -25.39
C THR A 540 -4.96 -2.60 -26.23
N ASN A 541 -3.83 -2.96 -25.61
CA ASN A 541 -2.53 -2.92 -26.25
C ASN A 541 -1.83 -4.28 -26.27
N TYR A 542 -1.07 -4.52 -27.33
CA TYR A 542 -0.25 -5.72 -27.55
C TYR A 542 1.19 -5.45 -27.14
N LEU A 543 1.85 -6.45 -26.57
CA LEU A 543 3.30 -6.40 -26.32
C LEU A 543 4.04 -6.64 -27.64
N LEU A 544 4.71 -5.61 -28.15
CA LEU A 544 5.48 -5.65 -29.41
C LEU A 544 6.97 -5.93 -29.19
N GLY A 545 7.50 -5.54 -28.03
CA GLY A 545 8.92 -5.67 -27.71
C GLY A 545 9.27 -4.93 -26.43
N SER A 546 10.56 -4.83 -26.15
CA SER A 546 11.09 -4.02 -25.05
C SER A 546 12.40 -3.37 -25.46
N SER A 547 12.74 -2.28 -24.79
CA SER A 547 14.04 -1.64 -24.92
C SER A 547 14.33 -0.83 -23.67
N HIS A 548 15.56 -0.91 -23.15
CA HIS A 548 16.01 -0.14 -21.97
C HIS A 548 15.12 -0.29 -20.72
N GLY A 549 14.50 -1.46 -20.51
CA GLY A 549 13.58 -1.73 -19.39
C GLY A 549 12.14 -1.25 -19.59
N TRP A 550 11.83 -0.66 -20.74
CA TRP A 550 10.48 -0.24 -21.12
C TRP A 550 9.84 -1.24 -22.07
N LEU A 551 8.55 -1.49 -21.88
CA LEU A 551 7.71 -2.28 -22.78
C LEU A 551 7.19 -1.40 -23.91
N ILE A 552 7.21 -1.94 -25.13
CA ILE A 552 6.66 -1.30 -26.32
C ILE A 552 5.27 -1.88 -26.55
N LEU A 553 4.26 -1.02 -26.42
CA LEU A 553 2.85 -1.36 -26.51
C LEU A 553 2.26 -0.81 -27.81
N GLY A 554 1.48 -1.64 -28.51
CA GLY A 554 0.78 -1.22 -29.74
C GLY A 554 -0.74 -1.30 -29.59
N SER A 555 -1.44 -0.20 -29.90
CA SER A 555 -2.90 -0.17 -29.98
C SER A 555 -3.38 -0.29 -31.43
N PHE A 556 -4.02 -1.40 -31.78
CA PHE A 556 -4.61 -1.54 -33.12
C PHE A 556 -5.80 -0.63 -33.36
N LYS A 557 -6.61 -0.38 -32.32
CA LYS A 557 -7.78 0.50 -32.42
C LYS A 557 -7.38 1.96 -32.62
N ARG A 558 -6.33 2.42 -31.92
CA ARG A 558 -5.86 3.81 -31.97
C ARG A 558 -4.77 4.04 -33.02
N ARG A 559 -4.21 2.97 -33.59
CA ARG A 559 -3.04 3.01 -34.50
C ARG A 559 -1.90 3.81 -33.89
N GLN A 560 -1.59 3.51 -32.64
CA GLN A 560 -0.67 4.30 -31.84
C GLN A 560 0.22 3.39 -31.02
N LEU A 561 1.48 3.79 -30.89
CA LEU A 561 2.45 3.13 -30.03
C LEU A 561 2.55 3.87 -28.69
N SER A 562 2.82 3.14 -27.63
CA SER A 562 3.14 3.70 -26.32
C SER A 562 4.27 2.92 -25.67
N LEU A 563 5.07 3.61 -24.88
CA LEU A 563 6.18 3.06 -24.12
C LEU A 563 5.76 3.03 -22.66
N LEU A 564 5.73 1.85 -22.06
CA LEU A 564 5.31 1.66 -20.66
C LEU A 564 6.49 1.15 -19.84
N ASN A 565 6.79 1.82 -18.74
CA ASN A 565 7.59 1.22 -17.69
C ASN A 565 6.66 0.32 -16.85
N PRO A 566 6.82 -1.02 -16.91
CA PRO A 566 5.88 -1.91 -16.26
C PRO A 566 5.88 -1.77 -14.73
N PHE A 567 6.98 -1.31 -14.14
CA PHE A 567 7.16 -1.25 -12.68
C PHE A 567 6.87 0.14 -12.10
N SER A 568 7.30 1.24 -12.73
CA SER A 568 6.89 2.58 -12.27
C SER A 568 5.47 2.96 -12.71
N GLY A 569 4.99 2.42 -13.83
CA GLY A 569 3.70 2.79 -14.42
C GLY A 569 3.76 4.05 -15.30
N GLU A 570 4.93 4.68 -15.42
CA GLU A 570 5.11 5.77 -16.37
C GLU A 570 4.84 5.30 -17.79
N CYS A 571 4.07 6.09 -18.54
CA CYS A 571 3.63 5.77 -19.89
C CYS A 571 3.83 6.97 -20.82
N VAL A 572 4.55 6.75 -21.91
CA VAL A 572 4.78 7.76 -22.95
C VAL A 572 4.03 7.34 -24.21
N VAL A 573 3.09 8.18 -24.64
CA VAL A 573 2.30 7.94 -25.86
C VAL A 573 3.00 8.60 -27.04
N LEU A 574 3.20 7.85 -28.13
CA LEU A 574 3.87 8.31 -29.35
C LEU A 574 2.86 8.85 -30.38
N PRO A 575 3.30 9.56 -31.43
CA PRO A 575 2.40 10.04 -32.49
C PRO A 575 1.57 8.91 -33.12
N PRO A 576 0.33 9.17 -33.53
CA PRO A 576 -0.47 8.20 -34.26
C PRO A 576 0.17 7.87 -35.62
N LEU A 577 0.05 6.61 -36.03
CA LEU A 577 0.47 6.12 -37.34
C LEU A 577 -0.60 6.44 -38.40
N GLU A 578 -0.19 6.67 -39.65
CA GLU A 578 -1.07 7.07 -40.75
C GLU A 578 -2.17 6.06 -41.12
N LYS A 579 -3.24 6.54 -41.76
CA LYS A 579 -4.51 5.80 -41.90
C LYS A 579 -4.50 4.59 -42.85
N GLU A 580 -3.50 4.47 -43.72
CA GLU A 580 -3.44 3.42 -44.76
C GLU A 580 -2.82 2.11 -44.28
N ILE A 581 -2.37 2.04 -43.02
CA ILE A 581 -1.61 0.91 -42.49
C ILE A 581 -2.55 -0.20 -42.00
N SER A 582 -2.38 -1.41 -42.53
CA SER A 582 -3.07 -2.63 -42.10
C SER A 582 -2.48 -3.18 -40.80
N ILE A 583 -3.31 -3.83 -39.98
CA ILE A 583 -2.95 -4.40 -38.66
C ILE A 583 -1.77 -5.40 -38.72
N CYS A 584 -1.56 -6.07 -39.85
CA CYS A 584 -0.44 -7.01 -40.03
C CYS A 584 0.92 -6.33 -40.27
N GLU A 585 0.94 -5.02 -40.55
CA GLU A 585 2.13 -4.25 -40.94
C GLU A 585 2.81 -3.55 -39.74
N ILE A 586 2.24 -3.66 -38.53
CA ILE A 586 2.77 -3.07 -37.28
C ILE A 586 3.67 -4.08 -36.53
N TRP A 587 3.64 -5.37 -36.89
CA TRP A 587 4.32 -6.45 -36.17
C TRP A 587 5.83 -6.56 -36.35
N GLU A 588 6.45 -5.66 -37.09
CA GLU A 588 7.77 -5.95 -37.64
C GLU A 588 8.90 -5.80 -36.63
N THR A 589 9.22 -4.58 -36.16
CA THR A 589 10.07 -4.38 -34.97
C THR A 589 10.12 -2.91 -34.58
N VAL A 590 10.29 -2.63 -33.29
CA VAL A 590 10.47 -1.29 -32.74
C VAL A 590 11.69 -1.29 -31.83
N ALA A 591 12.55 -0.27 -31.94
CA ALA A 591 13.74 -0.10 -31.10
C ALA A 591 13.88 1.34 -30.63
N LEU A 592 14.51 1.53 -29.48
CA LEU A 592 14.78 2.85 -28.90
C LEU A 592 16.29 3.12 -28.87
N SER A 593 16.68 4.37 -29.14
CA SER A 593 18.09 4.76 -29.10
C SER A 593 18.68 4.74 -27.69
N SER A 594 17.84 5.03 -26.70
CA SER A 594 18.15 5.23 -25.27
C SER A 594 16.87 5.04 -24.44
N PRO A 595 16.91 5.05 -23.10
CA PRO A 595 15.69 5.09 -22.29
C PRO A 595 14.77 6.27 -22.68
N PRO A 596 13.43 6.14 -22.64
CA PRO A 596 12.49 7.22 -22.97
C PRO A 596 12.64 8.47 -22.10
N THR A 597 13.21 8.32 -20.91
CA THR A 597 13.53 9.40 -19.97
C THR A 597 14.77 10.20 -20.39
N SER A 598 15.56 9.71 -21.35
CA SER A 598 16.74 10.41 -21.85
C SER A 598 16.36 11.52 -22.83
N PRO A 599 17.01 12.69 -22.76
CA PRO A 599 16.79 13.74 -23.74
C PRO A 599 17.18 13.25 -25.14
N ASN A 600 16.38 13.59 -26.15
CA ASN A 600 16.58 13.19 -27.55
C ASN A 600 16.47 11.67 -27.84
N CYS A 601 15.81 10.89 -26.97
CA CYS A 601 15.50 9.50 -27.28
C CYS A 601 14.73 9.39 -28.61
N VAL A 602 15.26 8.61 -29.55
CA VAL A 602 14.64 8.30 -30.84
C VAL A 602 13.96 6.93 -30.77
N VAL A 603 12.73 6.86 -31.26
CA VAL A 603 12.00 5.61 -31.48
C VAL A 603 12.05 5.30 -32.97
N LEU A 604 12.45 4.07 -33.31
CA LEU A 604 12.52 3.57 -34.67
C LEU A 604 11.51 2.43 -34.86
N VAL A 605 10.69 2.52 -35.90
CA VAL A 605 9.72 1.50 -36.31
C VAL A 605 10.11 1.02 -37.71
N VAL A 606 10.36 -0.28 -37.84
CA VAL A 606 10.69 -0.88 -39.13
C VAL A 606 9.42 -1.42 -39.77
N GLN A 607 9.21 -1.14 -41.06
CA GLN A 607 8.12 -1.68 -41.88
C GLN A 607 8.69 -2.19 -43.21
N ALA A 608 9.43 -3.29 -43.16
CA ALA A 608 9.98 -4.07 -44.26
C ALA A 608 8.98 -4.49 -45.33
N PHE A 609 7.72 -4.81 -45.00
CA PHE A 609 6.68 -5.06 -46.01
C PHE A 609 6.45 -3.84 -46.89
N LEU A 610 6.42 -2.66 -46.25
CA LEU A 610 6.26 -1.35 -46.89
C LEU A 610 7.59 -0.74 -47.32
N LYS A 611 8.71 -1.43 -47.11
CA LYS A 611 10.08 -0.96 -47.37
C LYS A 611 10.34 0.45 -46.83
N ARG A 612 9.87 0.74 -45.62
CA ARG A 612 10.10 2.04 -44.96
C ARG A 612 10.47 1.88 -43.51
N ILE A 613 11.13 2.89 -42.99
CA ILE A 613 11.47 3.05 -41.58
C ILE A 613 10.84 4.35 -41.12
N LEU A 614 10.09 4.30 -40.03
CA LEU A 614 9.55 5.48 -39.37
C LEU A 614 10.40 5.79 -38.14
N TYR A 615 10.61 7.06 -37.85
CA TYR A 615 11.26 7.46 -36.61
C TYR A 615 10.68 8.77 -36.06
N CYS A 616 10.74 8.93 -34.74
CA CYS A 616 10.39 10.18 -34.06
C CYS A 616 11.23 10.31 -32.79
N ARG A 617 11.34 11.52 -32.24
CA ARG A 617 11.83 11.75 -30.88
C ARG A 617 10.67 11.69 -29.90
N ILE A 618 11.00 11.42 -28.63
CA ILE A 618 10.03 11.56 -27.55
C ILE A 618 9.56 13.02 -27.49
N GLY A 619 8.24 13.22 -27.57
CA GLY A 619 7.60 14.53 -27.57
C GLY A 619 7.29 15.11 -28.94
N ASP A 620 7.79 14.50 -30.03
CA ASP A 620 7.37 14.86 -31.39
C ASP A 620 5.87 14.56 -31.57
N ASP A 621 5.21 15.26 -32.50
CA ASP A 621 3.79 15.13 -32.83
C ASP A 621 3.53 14.32 -34.12
N LYS A 622 4.59 13.97 -34.85
CA LYS A 622 4.54 13.23 -36.11
C LYS A 622 5.73 12.29 -36.29
N TRP A 623 5.58 11.36 -37.24
CA TRP A 623 6.66 10.45 -37.66
C TRP A 623 7.39 11.01 -38.88
N ASP A 624 8.72 10.97 -38.85
CA ASP A 624 9.54 11.09 -40.05
C ASP A 624 9.73 9.71 -40.70
N GLN A 625 10.07 9.69 -41.99
CA GLN A 625 10.24 8.47 -42.78
C GLN A 625 11.61 8.43 -43.48
N ILE A 626 12.15 7.22 -43.61
CA ILE A 626 13.29 6.85 -44.46
C ILE A 626 12.85 5.71 -45.38
N GLU A 627 13.12 5.83 -46.68
CA GLU A 627 12.93 4.73 -47.63
C GLU A 627 13.96 3.63 -47.36
N ALA A 628 13.49 2.40 -47.22
CA ALA A 628 14.28 1.25 -46.82
C ALA A 628 14.22 0.14 -47.86
N ASN A 629 14.61 0.47 -49.10
CA ASN A 629 14.64 -0.46 -50.24
C ASN A 629 15.52 -1.71 -50.04
N LEU A 630 16.44 -1.66 -49.05
CA LEU A 630 17.28 -2.78 -48.66
C LEU A 630 16.53 -3.86 -47.86
N LEU A 631 15.35 -3.54 -47.28
CA LEU A 631 14.49 -4.49 -46.59
C LEU A 631 13.72 -5.38 -47.58
N ARG A 632 13.49 -6.66 -47.22
CA ARG A 632 12.70 -7.62 -48.01
C ARG A 632 11.48 -8.12 -47.23
N GLN A 633 10.42 -8.48 -47.96
CA GLN A 633 9.08 -8.82 -47.47
C GLN A 633 8.97 -10.07 -46.57
N PHE A 634 9.98 -10.94 -46.49
CA PHE A 634 9.79 -12.28 -45.90
C PHE A 634 10.45 -12.50 -44.53
N CYS A 635 10.95 -11.46 -43.86
CA CYS A 635 11.64 -11.62 -42.58
C CYS A 635 11.03 -10.72 -41.50
N SER A 636 10.71 -11.30 -40.33
CA SER A 636 10.49 -10.55 -39.09
C SER A 636 11.83 -9.90 -38.71
N PRO A 637 12.03 -8.58 -38.92
CA PRO A 637 13.29 -7.95 -38.60
C PRO A 637 13.45 -7.90 -37.08
N GLN A 638 14.67 -7.97 -36.57
CA GLN A 638 14.96 -7.56 -35.19
C GLN A 638 15.76 -6.26 -35.27
N ALA A 639 15.36 -5.24 -34.51
CA ALA A 639 16.05 -3.98 -34.41
C ALA A 639 16.68 -3.81 -33.01
N ILE A 640 17.90 -3.27 -32.99
CA ILE A 640 18.56 -2.80 -31.76
C ILE A 640 19.21 -1.44 -32.01
N SER A 641 19.54 -0.72 -30.95
CA SER A 641 20.35 0.49 -31.02
C SER A 641 21.67 0.27 -30.28
N HIS A 642 22.74 0.81 -30.84
CA HIS A 642 24.03 0.93 -30.17
C HIS A 642 24.60 2.32 -30.49
N THR A 643 24.99 3.07 -29.45
CA THR A 643 25.55 4.44 -29.54
C THR A 643 24.73 5.42 -30.41
N GLY A 644 23.40 5.26 -30.42
CA GLY A 644 22.47 6.10 -31.19
C GLY A 644 22.27 5.69 -32.66
N ILE A 645 22.98 4.66 -33.11
CA ILE A 645 22.82 4.04 -34.43
C ILE A 645 21.94 2.80 -34.30
N PHE A 646 21.04 2.61 -35.26
CA PHE A 646 20.16 1.45 -35.30
C PHE A 646 20.69 0.35 -36.22
N TYR A 647 20.47 -0.89 -35.81
CA TYR A 647 20.87 -2.07 -36.56
C TYR A 647 19.67 -2.99 -36.73
N VAL A 648 19.36 -3.35 -37.98
CA VAL A 648 18.20 -4.19 -38.33
C VAL A 648 18.66 -5.44 -39.06
N LEU A 649 18.35 -6.60 -38.51
CA LEU A 649 18.69 -7.88 -39.13
C LEU A 649 17.72 -8.20 -40.27
N SER A 650 18.25 -8.49 -41.46
CA SER A 650 17.49 -8.90 -42.64
C SER A 650 18.02 -10.23 -43.20
N SER A 651 17.28 -10.87 -44.11
CA SER A 651 17.72 -12.11 -44.79
C SER A 651 19.03 -11.99 -45.56
N LYS A 652 19.43 -10.78 -45.97
CA LYS A 652 20.65 -10.57 -46.77
C LYS A 652 21.85 -10.09 -45.96
N GLY A 653 21.63 -9.62 -44.74
CA GLY A 653 22.63 -8.84 -44.05
C GLY A 653 22.07 -8.07 -42.87
N LEU A 654 22.98 -7.51 -42.08
CA LEU A 654 22.63 -6.51 -41.09
C LEU A 654 22.58 -5.13 -41.74
N ILE A 655 21.52 -4.37 -41.51
CA ILE A 655 21.37 -3.01 -42.04
C ILE A 655 21.72 -2.05 -40.92
N HIS A 656 22.78 -1.28 -41.10
CA HIS A 656 23.14 -0.12 -40.29
C HIS A 656 22.32 1.08 -40.73
N ILE A 657 21.65 1.73 -39.79
CA ILE A 657 20.74 2.85 -40.02
C ILE A 657 21.16 4.02 -39.14
N ASP A 658 21.63 5.08 -39.79
CA ASP A 658 21.80 6.38 -39.16
C ASP A 658 20.58 7.24 -39.47
N VAL A 659 19.74 7.45 -38.46
CA VAL A 659 18.50 8.24 -38.57
C VAL A 659 18.76 9.73 -38.74
N ILE A 660 19.91 10.24 -38.29
CA ILE A 660 20.27 11.66 -38.38
C ILE A 660 20.68 11.98 -39.82
N THR A 661 21.54 11.16 -40.41
CA THR A 661 22.00 11.34 -41.80
C THR A 661 21.09 10.67 -42.83
N LYS A 662 20.09 9.90 -42.37
CA LYS A 662 19.18 9.06 -43.18
C LYS A 662 19.92 8.05 -44.07
N GLN A 663 21.09 7.58 -43.63
CA GLN A 663 21.90 6.62 -44.38
C GLN A 663 21.61 5.18 -43.96
N LEU A 664 21.48 4.30 -44.95
CA LEU A 664 21.40 2.86 -44.76
C LEU A 664 22.60 2.16 -45.41
N LYS A 665 23.28 1.32 -44.64
CA LYS A 665 24.43 0.53 -45.13
C LYS A 665 24.23 -0.94 -44.82
N MET A 666 24.39 -1.80 -45.82
CA MET A 666 24.36 -3.24 -45.62
C MET A 666 25.72 -3.75 -45.13
N ILE A 667 25.69 -4.60 -44.12
CA ILE A 667 26.83 -5.27 -43.52
C ILE A 667 26.63 -6.78 -43.72
N ALA A 668 27.67 -7.45 -44.21
CA ALA A 668 27.64 -8.89 -44.42
C ALA A 668 27.53 -9.64 -43.09
N LEU A 669 26.83 -10.77 -43.10
CA LEU A 669 26.75 -11.69 -41.96
C LEU A 669 27.94 -12.66 -41.94
N PRO A 670 28.24 -13.32 -40.81
CA PRO A 670 29.26 -14.38 -40.74
C PRO A 670 29.05 -15.46 -41.81
N GLN A 671 30.14 -16.02 -42.35
CA GLN A 671 30.07 -17.08 -43.37
C GLN A 671 29.30 -18.32 -42.92
N SER A 672 29.18 -18.59 -41.61
CA SER A 672 28.39 -19.70 -41.07
C SER A 672 26.88 -19.62 -41.38
N LEU A 673 26.39 -18.46 -41.83
CA LEU A 673 25.01 -18.23 -42.29
C LEU A 673 24.84 -18.30 -43.83
N SER A 674 25.92 -18.55 -44.58
CA SER A 674 25.94 -18.35 -46.04
C SER A 674 25.41 -19.53 -46.89
N SER A 675 25.06 -20.68 -46.28
CA SER A 675 24.47 -21.83 -46.96
C SER A 675 23.04 -22.12 -46.48
N ASP A 676 22.06 -21.91 -47.36
CA ASP A 676 20.67 -22.38 -47.31
C ASP A 676 19.83 -22.09 -46.04
N TYR A 677 19.19 -20.91 -46.06
CA TYR A 677 18.19 -20.42 -45.10
C TYR A 677 16.88 -21.23 -45.04
N GLN A 678 16.81 -22.44 -45.59
CA GLN A 678 15.55 -23.21 -45.62
C GLN A 678 15.21 -23.86 -44.27
N ASP A 679 16.19 -24.07 -43.37
CA ASP A 679 15.98 -24.87 -42.15
C ASP A 679 16.40 -24.23 -40.81
N CYS A 680 16.99 -23.03 -40.82
CA CYS A 680 17.43 -22.31 -39.62
C CYS A 680 16.41 -21.26 -39.16
N HIS A 681 16.12 -21.21 -37.85
CA HIS A 681 15.38 -20.10 -37.25
C HIS A 681 16.13 -18.76 -37.45
N VAL A 682 15.40 -17.65 -37.55
CA VAL A 682 15.95 -16.29 -37.65
C VAL A 682 16.97 -16.05 -36.51
N PRO A 683 18.19 -15.52 -36.79
CA PRO A 683 19.17 -15.23 -35.76
C PRO A 683 18.66 -14.19 -34.77
N TYR A 684 19.21 -14.19 -33.56
CA TYR A 684 18.92 -13.16 -32.56
C TYR A 684 20.04 -12.13 -32.49
N MET A 685 19.68 -10.88 -32.25
CA MET A 685 20.61 -9.80 -31.92
C MET A 685 20.38 -9.29 -30.52
N VAL A 686 21.46 -9.03 -29.79
CA VAL A 686 21.42 -8.43 -28.46
C VAL A 686 22.56 -7.44 -28.30
N GLU A 687 22.31 -6.35 -27.59
CA GLU A 687 23.37 -5.44 -27.13
C GLU A 687 23.80 -5.86 -25.72
N SER A 688 25.10 -5.85 -25.45
CA SER A 688 25.64 -6.08 -24.11
C SER A 688 27.03 -5.49 -23.94
N ARG A 689 27.26 -4.75 -22.86
CA ARG A 689 28.56 -4.13 -22.52
C ARG A 689 29.11 -3.22 -23.64
N GLY A 690 28.22 -2.55 -24.39
CA GLY A 690 28.61 -1.74 -25.53
C GLY A 690 29.02 -2.56 -26.75
N GLU A 691 28.66 -3.83 -26.82
CA GLU A 691 28.93 -4.72 -27.96
C GLU A 691 27.61 -5.19 -28.59
N ILE A 692 27.59 -5.35 -29.91
CA ILE A 692 26.49 -6.02 -30.62
C ILE A 692 26.84 -7.49 -30.79
N LEU A 693 25.98 -8.37 -30.28
CA LEU A 693 26.11 -9.81 -30.41
C LEU A 693 25.05 -10.38 -31.35
N LEU A 694 25.47 -11.28 -32.22
CA LEU A 694 24.63 -12.07 -33.11
C LEU A 694 24.65 -13.54 -32.65
N VAL A 695 23.48 -14.08 -32.35
CA VAL A 695 23.30 -15.45 -31.84
C VAL A 695 22.60 -16.29 -32.89
N ILE A 696 23.30 -17.30 -33.37
CA ILE A 696 22.84 -18.23 -34.41
C ILE A 696 22.46 -19.55 -33.75
N VAL A 697 21.25 -20.01 -34.01
CA VAL A 697 20.75 -21.30 -33.50
C VAL A 697 20.96 -22.38 -34.56
N LYS A 698 21.73 -23.41 -34.21
CA LYS A 698 22.00 -24.57 -35.07
C LYS A 698 21.15 -25.75 -34.61
N HIS A 699 20.33 -26.28 -35.52
CA HIS A 699 19.53 -27.48 -35.25
C HIS A 699 20.13 -28.69 -35.95
N THR A 700 20.35 -29.77 -35.21
CA THR A 700 20.69 -31.07 -35.80
C THR A 700 19.39 -31.83 -36.06
N ARG A 701 19.07 -32.16 -37.32
CA ARG A 701 17.84 -32.89 -37.70
C ARG A 701 18.16 -34.27 -38.28
N TYR A 702 17.29 -35.25 -38.04
CA TYR A 702 17.23 -36.54 -38.76
C TYR A 702 15.76 -36.85 -39.09
N GLU A 703 15.43 -37.08 -40.37
CA GLU A 703 14.11 -37.50 -40.86
C GLU A 703 12.90 -36.79 -40.22
N ASN A 704 12.99 -35.45 -40.07
CA ASN A 704 12.01 -34.52 -39.46
C ASN A 704 12.03 -34.38 -37.92
N TYR A 705 12.93 -35.06 -37.20
CA TYR A 705 13.11 -34.89 -35.76
C TYR A 705 14.32 -34.03 -35.45
N CYS A 706 14.15 -33.00 -34.61
CA CYS A 706 15.27 -32.24 -34.08
C CYS A 706 15.95 -33.06 -32.97
N LEU A 707 17.18 -33.51 -33.18
CA LEU A 707 17.98 -34.30 -32.24
C LEU A 707 18.74 -33.43 -31.23
N GLY A 708 19.22 -32.26 -31.66
CA GLY A 708 20.00 -31.35 -30.82
C GLY A 708 19.89 -29.89 -31.24
N VAL A 709 20.21 -29.00 -30.31
CA VAL A 709 20.32 -27.55 -30.53
C VAL A 709 21.71 -27.12 -30.07
N GLY A 710 22.43 -26.41 -30.93
CA GLY A 710 23.69 -25.75 -30.63
C GLY A 710 23.60 -24.26 -30.95
N PHE A 711 24.57 -23.49 -30.49
CA PHE A 711 24.60 -22.04 -30.68
C PHE A 711 25.98 -21.59 -31.16
N GLU A 712 25.99 -20.56 -31.99
CA GLU A 712 27.20 -19.78 -32.29
C GLU A 712 26.92 -18.31 -32.00
N VAL A 713 27.84 -17.68 -31.30
CA VAL A 713 27.75 -16.26 -30.94
C VAL A 713 28.88 -15.51 -31.61
N PHE A 714 28.54 -14.41 -32.26
CA PHE A 714 29.50 -13.52 -32.91
C PHE A 714 29.37 -12.13 -32.31
N LYS A 715 30.48 -11.48 -31.98
CA LYS A 715 30.50 -10.06 -31.62
C LYS A 715 30.87 -9.22 -32.84
N MET A 716 30.28 -8.03 -32.94
CA MET A 716 30.66 -7.05 -33.95
C MET A 716 31.92 -6.30 -33.51
N ASP A 717 32.96 -6.35 -34.32
CA ASP A 717 34.16 -5.52 -34.13
C ASP A 717 33.94 -4.13 -34.78
N HIS A 718 34.00 -3.10 -33.95
CA HIS A 718 33.89 -1.69 -34.34
C HIS A 718 35.27 -1.01 -34.51
N SER A 719 36.37 -1.67 -34.13
CA SER A 719 37.70 -1.05 -33.94
C SER A 719 38.43 -0.66 -35.24
N SER A 720 38.04 -1.24 -36.38
CA SER A 720 38.82 -1.13 -37.63
C SER A 720 38.14 -0.37 -38.77
N GLY A 721 36.99 0.28 -38.53
CA GLY A 721 36.20 1.01 -39.56
C GLY A 721 35.52 0.11 -40.60
N ASN A 722 35.89 -1.17 -40.67
CA ASN A 722 35.21 -2.23 -41.40
C ASN A 722 34.53 -3.16 -40.38
N LEU A 723 33.20 -3.10 -40.31
CA LEU A 723 32.40 -3.93 -39.42
C LEU A 723 32.60 -5.42 -39.77
N ARG A 724 33.26 -6.15 -38.88
CA ARG A 724 33.55 -7.59 -39.00
C ARG A 724 32.93 -8.35 -37.84
N TRP A 725 32.67 -9.63 -38.05
CA TRP A 725 32.14 -10.51 -37.03
C TRP A 725 33.24 -11.41 -36.49
N GLU A 726 33.42 -11.39 -35.17
CA GLU A 726 34.35 -12.26 -34.47
C GLU A 726 33.56 -13.33 -33.71
N ARG A 727 33.89 -14.61 -33.94
CA ARG A 727 33.29 -15.71 -33.19
C ARG A 727 33.71 -15.64 -31.73
N MET A 728 32.77 -15.86 -30.83
CA MET A 728 32.99 -15.97 -29.40
C MET A 728 33.01 -17.44 -28.98
N GLU A 729 34.05 -17.85 -28.25
CA GLU A 729 34.13 -19.18 -27.61
C GLU A 729 33.43 -19.20 -26.24
N GLY A 730 33.33 -18.05 -25.58
CA GLY A 730 32.57 -17.83 -24.34
C GLY A 730 31.95 -16.44 -24.34
N LEU A 731 30.98 -16.23 -23.46
CA LEU A 731 30.29 -14.95 -23.26
C LEU A 731 31.00 -14.03 -22.25
N GLY A 732 31.99 -14.52 -21.49
CA GLY A 732 32.80 -13.72 -20.57
C GLY A 732 32.02 -13.29 -19.32
N GLY A 733 31.35 -14.24 -18.67
CA GLY A 733 30.50 -13.98 -17.49
C GLY A 733 29.15 -13.33 -17.82
N ARG A 734 28.69 -13.44 -19.07
CA ARG A 734 27.34 -13.01 -19.48
C ARG A 734 26.42 -14.21 -19.68
N ALA A 735 25.12 -13.97 -19.61
CA ALA A 735 24.09 -14.95 -19.94
C ALA A 735 23.10 -14.36 -20.95
N ILE A 736 22.73 -15.16 -21.95
CA ILE A 736 21.77 -14.75 -22.99
C ILE A 736 20.45 -15.51 -22.80
N PHE A 737 19.32 -14.80 -22.87
CA PHE A 737 17.98 -15.36 -22.76
C PHE A 737 17.25 -15.20 -24.08
N LEU A 738 16.75 -16.30 -24.64
CA LEU A 738 16.12 -16.36 -25.96
C LEU A 738 14.68 -16.90 -25.86
N GLU A 739 13.73 -16.18 -26.43
CA GLU A 739 12.35 -16.65 -26.60
C GLU A 739 11.73 -16.04 -27.87
N HIS A 740 11.25 -16.90 -28.79
CA HIS A 740 10.46 -16.57 -30.00
C HIS A 740 10.50 -15.09 -30.48
N GLY A 741 11.62 -14.66 -31.06
CA GLY A 741 11.80 -13.31 -31.63
C GLY A 741 12.23 -12.22 -30.63
N SER A 742 12.43 -12.58 -29.37
CA SER A 742 12.92 -11.70 -28.31
C SER A 742 14.20 -12.28 -27.69
N ALA A 743 15.18 -11.42 -27.44
CA ALA A 743 16.42 -11.79 -26.79
C ALA A 743 16.94 -10.67 -25.90
N VAL A 744 17.55 -11.04 -24.77
CA VAL A 744 18.25 -10.13 -23.86
C VAL A 744 19.54 -10.77 -23.38
N CYS A 745 20.52 -9.94 -23.05
CA CYS A 745 21.80 -10.36 -22.49
C CYS A 745 22.04 -9.61 -21.18
N VAL A 746 22.41 -10.35 -20.13
CA VAL A 746 22.64 -9.81 -18.79
C VAL A 746 24.00 -10.24 -18.27
N ASP A 747 24.55 -9.47 -17.35
CA ASP A 747 25.71 -9.91 -16.57
C ASP A 747 25.27 -11.05 -15.64
N SER A 748 25.95 -12.19 -15.69
CA SER A 748 25.47 -13.37 -14.95
C SER A 748 25.61 -13.19 -13.45
N SER A 749 26.59 -12.42 -12.99
CA SER A 749 26.80 -12.14 -11.57
C SER A 749 25.72 -11.22 -11.00
N GLU A 750 25.30 -10.21 -11.76
CA GLU A 750 24.22 -9.29 -11.40
C GLU A 750 22.83 -9.92 -11.50
N ALA A 751 22.63 -10.82 -12.47
CA ALA A 751 21.37 -11.56 -12.61
C ALA A 751 21.27 -12.74 -11.63
N GLY A 752 22.38 -13.16 -11.00
CA GLY A 752 22.42 -14.33 -10.13
C GLY A 752 22.23 -15.65 -10.88
N CYS A 753 22.76 -15.76 -12.09
CA CYS A 753 22.65 -16.95 -12.94
C CYS A 753 24.02 -17.49 -13.38
N ARG A 754 24.04 -18.67 -14.02
CA ARG A 754 25.27 -19.27 -14.55
C ARG A 754 25.78 -18.45 -15.74
N GLY A 755 27.03 -18.00 -15.66
CA GLY A 755 27.71 -17.32 -16.76
C GLY A 755 28.02 -18.26 -17.92
N ASP A 756 28.29 -17.67 -19.08
CA ASP A 756 28.70 -18.40 -20.28
C ASP A 756 27.62 -19.40 -20.76
N CYS A 757 26.36 -19.07 -20.49
CA CYS A 757 25.21 -19.90 -20.78
C CYS A 757 24.16 -19.17 -21.63
N ILE A 758 23.45 -19.95 -22.47
CA ILE A 758 22.30 -19.49 -23.25
C ILE A 758 21.04 -20.20 -22.73
N PHE A 759 20.11 -19.42 -22.18
CA PHE A 759 18.80 -19.86 -21.71
C PHE A 759 17.80 -19.75 -22.85
N TYR A 760 17.12 -20.84 -23.20
CA TYR A 760 16.17 -20.86 -24.33
C TYR A 760 15.03 -21.86 -24.11
N THR A 761 13.92 -21.68 -24.84
CA THR A 761 12.83 -22.68 -24.86
C THR A 761 12.84 -23.50 -26.15
N ARG A 762 12.49 -24.80 -26.04
CA ARG A 762 12.38 -25.73 -27.19
C ARG A 762 10.93 -26.14 -27.43
N ARG A 763 10.51 -26.19 -28.70
CA ARG A 763 9.22 -26.78 -29.12
C ARG A 763 9.39 -28.29 -29.40
N LEU A 764 9.36 -29.13 -28.36
CA LEU A 764 9.19 -30.58 -28.52
C LEU A 764 8.08 -31.08 -27.59
N GLY A 765 6.83 -31.02 -28.06
CA GLY A 765 5.64 -31.52 -27.34
C GLY A 765 5.20 -30.66 -26.14
N LYS A 766 6.06 -30.53 -25.12
CA LYS A 766 5.91 -29.64 -23.96
C LYS A 766 7.06 -28.62 -23.98
N ARG A 767 6.77 -27.33 -23.76
CA ARG A 767 7.81 -26.28 -23.79
C ARG A 767 8.67 -26.36 -22.53
N LEU A 768 9.92 -26.74 -22.70
CA LEU A 768 10.90 -26.89 -21.64
C LEU A 768 11.94 -25.77 -21.73
N TRP A 769 12.30 -25.21 -20.58
CA TRP A 769 13.49 -24.36 -20.45
C TRP A 769 14.74 -25.21 -20.55
N ASN A 770 15.72 -24.73 -21.30
CA ASN A 770 17.01 -25.39 -21.49
C ASN A 770 18.12 -24.35 -21.30
N ILE A 771 19.24 -24.83 -20.78
CA ILE A 771 20.47 -24.08 -20.63
C ILE A 771 21.51 -24.72 -21.54
N PHE A 772 22.07 -23.95 -22.46
CA PHE A 772 23.21 -24.38 -23.25
C PHE A 772 24.48 -23.78 -22.65
N ASP A 773 25.36 -24.65 -22.19
CA ASP A 773 26.69 -24.30 -21.71
C ASP A 773 27.63 -24.12 -22.91
N MET A 774 28.16 -22.91 -23.10
CA MET A 774 29.05 -22.60 -24.23
C MET A 774 30.39 -23.32 -24.14
N GLU A 775 30.92 -23.52 -22.92
CA GLU A 775 32.23 -24.15 -22.69
C GLU A 775 32.12 -25.67 -22.90
N GLY A 776 31.18 -26.30 -22.21
CA GLY A 776 30.95 -27.74 -22.29
C GLY A 776 30.26 -28.20 -23.58
N LYS A 777 29.65 -27.27 -24.33
CA LYS A 777 28.75 -27.53 -25.48
C LYS A 777 27.65 -28.54 -25.14
N LYS A 778 27.12 -28.44 -23.92
CA LYS A 778 26.11 -29.35 -23.37
C LYS A 778 24.80 -28.61 -23.13
N VAL A 779 23.70 -29.37 -23.24
CA VAL A 779 22.37 -28.88 -22.91
C VAL A 779 21.96 -29.49 -21.57
N GLU A 780 21.59 -28.63 -20.64
CA GLU A 780 21.04 -28.98 -19.33
C GLU A 780 19.58 -28.52 -19.25
N PRO A 781 18.70 -29.23 -18.53
CA PRO A 781 17.35 -28.75 -18.25
C PRO A 781 17.42 -27.49 -17.39
N GLY A 782 16.57 -26.50 -17.72
CA GLY A 782 16.44 -25.29 -16.91
C GLY A 782 15.70 -25.53 -15.58
N PRO A 783 15.65 -24.53 -14.68
CA PRO A 783 15.11 -24.66 -13.31
C PRO A 783 13.62 -25.06 -13.25
N SER A 784 12.88 -24.89 -14.35
CA SER A 784 11.48 -25.26 -14.46
C SER A 784 11.28 -26.38 -15.49
N PRO A 785 10.94 -27.61 -15.06
CA PRO A 785 10.69 -28.73 -15.98
C PRO A 785 9.33 -28.63 -16.68
N TYR A 786 8.46 -27.67 -16.34
CA TYR A 786 7.16 -27.51 -17.01
C TYR A 786 6.68 -26.06 -16.99
N MET A 787 6.65 -25.43 -18.16
CA MET A 787 5.80 -24.26 -18.37
C MET A 787 4.39 -24.74 -18.73
N GLU A 788 3.46 -24.68 -17.78
CA GLU A 788 2.04 -24.92 -18.03
C GLU A 788 1.42 -23.78 -18.87
N TYR A 789 1.77 -23.72 -20.14
CA TYR A 789 1.01 -22.94 -21.09
C TYR A 789 -0.22 -23.73 -21.51
N LYS A 790 -1.41 -23.25 -21.12
CA LYS A 790 -2.57 -23.39 -22.03
C LYS A 790 -2.13 -22.79 -23.37
N LYS A 791 -2.39 -23.46 -24.50
CA LYS A 791 -1.94 -23.14 -25.89
C LYS A 791 -2.14 -21.69 -26.41
N ASN A 792 -2.57 -20.73 -25.59
CA ASN A 792 -3.19 -19.46 -25.99
C ASN A 792 -2.35 -18.19 -25.70
N TYR A 793 -1.07 -18.28 -25.31
CA TYR A 793 -0.24 -17.07 -25.09
C TYR A 793 0.56 -16.72 -26.35
N ILE A 794 0.12 -15.64 -27.00
CA ILE A 794 0.60 -15.19 -28.31
C ILE A 794 1.82 -14.27 -28.16
N GLU A 795 1.83 -13.40 -27.15
CA GLU A 795 2.87 -12.38 -26.92
C GLU A 795 3.92 -12.87 -25.92
N ARG A 796 5.21 -12.70 -26.25
CA ARG A 796 6.35 -13.06 -25.39
C ARG A 796 7.49 -12.08 -25.58
N VAL A 797 7.80 -11.32 -24.55
CA VAL A 797 8.79 -10.24 -24.61
C VAL A 797 9.66 -10.30 -23.38
N TRP A 798 10.97 -10.41 -23.56
CA TRP A 798 11.92 -10.23 -22.48
C TRP A 798 11.98 -8.76 -22.06
N CYS A 799 12.07 -8.47 -20.78
CA CYS A 799 12.32 -7.13 -20.26
C CYS A 799 13.27 -7.23 -19.08
N VAL A 800 14.32 -6.42 -19.09
CA VAL A 800 15.27 -6.29 -17.99
C VAL A 800 15.01 -4.94 -17.31
N PRO A 801 14.47 -4.90 -16.08
CA PRO A 801 14.14 -3.64 -15.41
C PRO A 801 15.39 -2.80 -15.18
N ASN A 802 15.24 -1.46 -15.17
CA ASN A 802 16.32 -0.61 -14.70
C ASN A 802 16.39 -0.64 -13.16
N LYS A 803 17.58 -0.41 -12.61
CA LYS A 803 17.91 -0.53 -11.17
C LYS A 803 17.03 0.31 -10.22
N PHE A 804 16.35 1.34 -10.74
CA PHE A 804 15.49 2.24 -9.98
C PHE A 804 14.00 1.95 -10.14
N ASP A 805 13.61 1.14 -11.12
CA ASP A 805 12.19 0.94 -11.49
C ASP A 805 11.43 0.10 -10.45
N LEU A 806 12.13 -0.62 -9.56
CA LEU A 806 11.55 -1.59 -8.63
C LEU A 806 11.22 -1.02 -7.23
N MET A 807 11.30 0.31 -7.04
CA MET A 807 11.20 0.92 -5.70
C MET A 807 9.79 0.92 -5.08
N ASP A 808 8.72 0.71 -5.85
CA ASP A 808 7.33 0.85 -5.35
C ASP A 808 6.31 -0.15 -5.97
N VAL A 809 6.72 -1.41 -6.16
CA VAL A 809 5.93 -2.42 -6.91
C VAL A 809 5.25 -3.50 -6.06
N SER A 810 5.34 -3.40 -4.73
CA SER A 810 4.87 -4.44 -3.80
C SER A 810 3.36 -4.74 -3.92
N GLY A 811 2.54 -3.76 -4.31
CA GLY A 811 1.10 -3.91 -4.57
C GLY A 811 0.72 -4.32 -6.00
N LEU A 812 1.66 -4.25 -6.95
CA LEU A 812 1.41 -4.39 -8.39
C LEU A 812 1.63 -5.81 -8.92
N ILE A 813 2.47 -6.60 -8.24
CA ILE A 813 2.91 -7.93 -8.68
C ILE A 813 2.37 -9.01 -7.74
N ARG A 814 1.49 -9.88 -8.24
CA ARG A 814 0.91 -11.00 -7.48
C ARG A 814 1.51 -12.32 -7.94
N LEU A 815 2.00 -13.16 -7.03
CA LEU A 815 2.44 -14.51 -7.40
C LEU A 815 1.23 -15.32 -7.87
N LYS A 816 1.33 -15.95 -9.05
CA LYS A 816 0.27 -16.82 -9.54
C LYS A 816 0.35 -18.14 -8.79
N SER A 817 -0.70 -18.51 -8.06
CA SER A 817 -0.79 -19.85 -7.47
C SER A 817 -0.88 -20.88 -8.59
N ASN A 818 -0.02 -21.90 -8.55
CA ASN A 818 -0.16 -23.07 -9.39
C ASN A 818 -1.33 -23.90 -8.83
N ASN A 819 -2.54 -23.64 -9.32
CA ASN A 819 -3.68 -24.55 -9.17
C ASN A 819 -3.66 -25.59 -10.28
#